data_AF-A0A1G9H7N9-F1
#
_entry.id   AF-A0A1G9H7N9-F1
#
_cell.length_a   1.000
_cell.length_b   1.000
_cell.length_c   1.000
_cell.angle_alpha   90.00
_cell.angle_beta   90.00
_cell.angle_gamma   90.00
#
_symmetry.space_group_name_H-M   'P 1'
#
loop_
_entity.id
_entity.type
_entity.pdbx_description
1 polymer ?
#
loop_
_entity_poly.entity_id
_entity_poly.type
_entity_poly.pdbx_seq_one_letter_code
_entity_poly.pdbx_strand_id
1 'polypeptide(L)'
;MGVVQIVTAVIAFAYTALAIWLFVRAGLGMLALVRLGAPDLTRKGDRGTRVKTMLRESLGHTRMLQWHWVGLAHWAVFFGFFLLFPALLQSYFEVLNPHWALPVVGHWSLWLLGSEILTVLTGVAILGLFLVRIFRLPRANKVPPQGTASDAGQRRSSSRFEGSRQWMAFYIEATIFTIVLSHMTIRTFKVALGDIEHEWTSPVSSLVAGIWDGASEDSLLTAITLVALLDILVSWTFFLMLALHPSMGIGWHRVTAFFNIYFKRNADGAVSLGAAKPMLVKGEPADFETADPETDPFGVSVITDFSWKGLLDFSTCTECGRCQSQCPAWNTGKPLSPKKLITDLRDHLYEQAPYLKAAAIAKERGGTALAKDGMEIEPISIIGSVIDPDVLWSCTTCGACVEQCPVDIEHVDHILDLRRNMVMMESDFPAEAQTMLRNLENKGNPWGENPSQRLKWAEPLDFEVPIAEAGGDWEYLYWVGCAGAYDPKAQKTSRAVATLLHDAGVKFAVLGEAETCTGDSARRIGHEFMYQMLAEQNVETLNGVGAVKIVATCPHCLNTIGNEYEDLGGNYEVVHHTELLGDLVQAGKITPVEQHEGTLTYHDPCYLGRHNRIFTPPRELLGSFSEVTEMPRNAEKSFCCGAGGARMWLEEPIGKRVNRERADEAVATGANTVAVGCPFCSTMLRDGVADAGREDVEVIDIAQLLARSREVKAEKAGTAATE
;
A
#
# COMPACT_ATOMS: atom_id res chain seq x y z
N MET A 1 12.96 14.13 52.91
CA MET A 1 13.67 13.43 51.82
C MET A 1 15.00 12.93 52.36
N GLY A 2 15.28 11.64 52.23
CA GLY A 2 16.59 11.08 52.57
C GLY A 2 17.63 11.35 51.47
N VAL A 3 18.88 10.95 51.73
CA VAL A 3 20.01 11.13 50.79
C VAL A 3 19.74 10.44 49.46
N VAL A 4 19.16 9.24 49.49
CA VAL A 4 18.80 8.48 48.28
C VAL A 4 17.86 9.30 47.42
N GLN A 5 16.73 9.77 47.96
CA GLN A 5 15.73 10.57 47.21
C GLN A 5 16.32 11.85 46.61
N ILE A 6 17.22 12.53 47.33
CA ILE A 6 17.88 13.74 46.82
C ILE A 6 18.75 13.40 45.61
N VAL A 7 19.61 12.39 45.72
CA VAL A 7 20.52 11.98 44.65
C VAL A 7 19.74 11.49 43.43
N THR A 8 18.75 10.62 43.63
CA THR A 8 17.92 10.08 42.55
C THR A 8 17.11 11.16 41.87
N ALA A 9 16.56 12.13 42.61
CA ALA A 9 15.83 13.26 42.03
C ALA A 9 16.74 14.13 41.16
N VAL A 10 17.92 14.52 41.66
CA VAL A 10 18.87 15.35 40.90
C VAL A 10 19.25 14.66 39.58
N ILE A 11 19.57 13.37 39.62
CA ILE A 11 19.89 12.59 38.42
C ILE A 11 18.70 12.55 37.46
N ALA A 12 17.51 12.22 37.96
CA ALA A 12 16.29 12.13 37.16
C ALA A 12 16.00 13.44 36.40
N PHE A 13 15.93 14.57 37.11
CA PHE A 13 15.60 15.86 36.50
C PHE A 13 16.69 16.38 35.56
N ALA A 14 17.98 16.22 35.91
CA ALA A 14 19.08 16.65 35.04
C ALA A 14 19.12 15.84 33.73
N TYR A 15 18.98 14.51 33.81
CA TYR A 15 18.95 13.64 32.64
C TYR A 15 17.76 13.93 31.73
N THR A 16 16.59 14.15 32.33
CA THR A 16 15.35 14.54 31.64
C THR A 16 15.54 15.81 30.82
N ALA A 17 16.08 16.88 31.43
CA ALA A 17 16.25 18.16 30.76
C ALA A 17 17.15 18.04 29.51
N LEU A 18 18.25 17.28 29.61
CA LEU A 18 19.14 17.00 28.49
C LEU A 18 18.43 16.23 27.38
N ALA A 19 17.71 15.16 27.74
CA ALA A 19 17.01 14.32 26.77
C ALA A 19 15.89 15.08 26.04
N ILE A 20 15.11 15.91 26.75
CA ILE A 20 14.10 16.80 26.14
C ILE A 20 14.73 17.73 25.13
N TRP A 21 15.81 18.43 25.50
CA TRP A 21 16.46 19.40 24.62
C TRP A 21 16.95 18.74 23.32
N LEU A 22 17.62 17.58 23.42
CA LEU A 22 18.10 16.84 22.25
C LEU A 22 16.95 16.30 21.39
N PHE A 23 15.90 15.75 22.01
CA PHE A 23 14.74 15.22 21.31
C PHE A 23 13.98 16.29 20.53
N VAL A 24 13.72 17.45 21.16
CA VAL A 24 13.07 18.60 20.51
C VAL A 24 13.92 19.10 19.34
N ARG A 25 15.24 19.23 19.54
CA ARG A 25 16.16 19.64 18.48
C ARG A 25 16.14 18.66 17.29
N ALA A 26 16.12 17.35 17.55
CA ALA A 26 16.05 16.33 16.50
C ALA A 26 14.71 16.39 15.74
N GLY A 27 13.59 16.53 16.45
CA GLY A 27 12.26 16.66 15.84
C GLY A 27 12.14 17.91 14.96
N LEU A 28 12.61 19.07 15.43
CA LEU A 28 12.68 20.28 14.61
C LEU A 28 13.62 20.11 13.41
N GLY A 29 14.74 19.40 13.59
CA GLY A 29 15.67 19.07 12.51
C GLY A 29 15.06 18.17 11.44
N MET A 30 14.22 17.20 11.82
CA MET A 30 13.45 16.36 10.90
C MET A 30 12.38 17.18 10.17
N LEU A 31 11.63 18.01 10.89
CA LEU A 31 10.64 18.89 10.28
C LEU A 31 11.25 19.85 9.26
N ALA A 32 12.41 20.43 9.57
CA ALA A 32 13.15 21.27 8.63
C ALA A 32 13.57 20.49 7.38
N LEU A 33 14.00 19.23 7.53
CA LEU A 33 14.39 18.36 6.42
C LEU A 33 13.19 17.98 5.53
N VAL A 34 12.08 17.58 6.14
CA VAL A 34 10.82 17.26 5.42
C VAL A 34 10.32 18.46 4.62
N ARG A 35 10.48 19.68 5.12
CA ARG A 35 10.10 20.92 4.42
C ARG A 35 10.99 21.29 3.23
N LEU A 36 12.13 20.62 3.04
CA LEU A 36 12.98 20.84 1.86
C LEU A 36 12.44 20.15 0.60
N GLY A 37 11.51 19.21 0.74
CA GLY A 37 10.88 18.56 -0.40
C GLY A 37 10.02 19.53 -1.21
N ALA A 38 9.78 19.18 -2.47
CA ALA A 38 8.95 19.98 -3.38
C ALA A 38 7.56 20.27 -2.78
N PRO A 39 6.95 21.43 -3.13
CA PRO A 39 5.61 21.75 -2.70
C PRO A 39 4.61 20.69 -3.18
N ASP A 40 3.59 20.42 -2.36
CA ASP A 40 2.41 19.64 -2.73
C ASP A 40 1.21 20.34 -2.09
N LEU A 41 0.42 21.01 -2.91
CA LEU A 41 -0.72 21.83 -2.48
C LEU A 41 -2.01 21.01 -2.32
N THR A 42 -2.05 19.80 -2.85
CA THR A 42 -3.23 18.91 -2.84
C THR A 42 -3.61 18.43 -1.43
N ARG A 43 -2.72 18.59 -0.44
CA ARG A 43 -2.88 18.06 0.93
C ARG A 43 -3.53 19.03 1.93
N LYS A 44 -3.83 20.26 1.53
CA LYS A 44 -4.32 21.33 2.44
C LYS A 44 -5.85 21.37 2.65
N GLY A 45 -6.61 20.50 1.97
CA GLY A 45 -8.08 20.45 1.95
C GLY A 45 -8.75 20.03 3.28
N ASP A 46 -9.90 19.33 3.18
CA ASP A 46 -10.83 19.03 4.30
C ASP A 46 -10.15 18.52 5.59
N ARG A 47 -9.89 19.46 6.50
CA ARG A 47 -9.20 19.19 7.77
C ARG A 47 -10.04 18.32 8.69
N GLY A 48 -11.37 18.48 8.67
CA GLY A 48 -12.27 17.73 9.56
C GLY A 48 -12.26 16.25 9.22
N THR A 49 -12.44 15.93 7.94
CA THR A 49 -12.38 14.54 7.47
C THR A 49 -11.00 13.94 7.68
N ARG A 50 -9.91 14.69 7.44
CA ARG A 50 -8.54 14.22 7.69
C ARG A 50 -8.28 13.90 9.17
N VAL A 51 -8.70 14.75 10.10
CA VAL A 51 -8.59 14.45 11.55
C VAL A 51 -9.39 13.19 11.90
N LYS A 52 -10.64 13.10 11.40
CA LYS A 52 -11.50 11.93 11.65
C LYS A 52 -10.85 10.64 11.13
N THR A 53 -10.31 10.66 9.92
CA THR A 53 -9.59 9.54 9.31
C THR A 53 -8.36 9.17 10.12
N MET A 54 -7.52 10.15 10.48
CA MET A 54 -6.33 9.92 11.30
C MET A 54 -6.68 9.26 12.64
N LEU A 55 -7.71 9.75 13.34
CA LEU A 55 -8.15 9.17 14.61
C LEU A 55 -8.74 7.77 14.41
N ARG A 56 -9.57 7.56 13.38
CA ARG A 56 -10.17 6.26 13.06
C ARG A 56 -9.12 5.21 12.77
N GLU A 57 -8.15 5.51 11.90
CA GLU A 57 -7.09 4.57 11.53
C GLU A 57 -6.10 4.34 12.68
N SER A 58 -5.75 5.38 13.44
CA SER A 58 -4.80 5.28 14.55
C SER A 58 -5.40 4.57 15.77
N LEU A 59 -6.56 5.01 16.27
CA LEU A 59 -7.19 4.41 17.45
C LEU A 59 -7.83 3.05 17.12
N GLY A 60 -8.44 2.94 15.95
CA GLY A 60 -9.07 1.71 15.47
C GLY A 60 -8.09 0.68 14.91
N HIS A 61 -6.83 1.04 14.66
CA HIS A 61 -5.82 0.15 14.07
C HIS A 61 -6.32 -0.55 12.79
N THR A 62 -7.18 0.11 12.00
CA THR A 62 -7.94 -0.52 10.91
C THR A 62 -7.02 -1.26 9.92
N ARG A 63 -5.87 -0.67 9.58
CA ARG A 63 -4.84 -1.28 8.73
C ARG A 63 -4.01 -2.34 9.46
N MET A 64 -3.69 -2.11 10.74
CA MET A 64 -2.88 -3.03 11.54
C MET A 64 -3.60 -4.36 11.80
N LEU A 65 -4.91 -4.31 12.04
CA LEU A 65 -5.79 -5.44 12.37
C LEU A 65 -6.06 -6.38 11.18
N GLN A 66 -5.72 -6.00 9.94
CA GLN A 66 -5.72 -6.93 8.80
C GLN A 66 -4.84 -8.18 9.04
N TRP A 67 -3.93 -8.12 10.02
CA TRP A 67 -3.15 -9.25 10.54
C TRP A 67 -3.53 -9.52 11.99
N HIS A 68 -4.67 -10.18 12.21
CA HIS A 68 -5.43 -10.21 13.47
C HIS A 68 -4.56 -10.28 14.75
N TRP A 69 -3.75 -11.33 14.94
CA TRP A 69 -3.02 -11.50 16.21
C TRP A 69 -1.89 -10.49 16.42
N VAL A 70 -1.12 -10.17 15.37
CA VAL A 70 -0.05 -9.17 15.45
C VAL A 70 -0.65 -7.77 15.62
N GLY A 71 -1.77 -7.50 14.94
CA GLY A 71 -2.52 -6.25 15.06
C GLY A 71 -3.07 -6.04 16.47
N LEU A 72 -3.65 -7.08 17.09
CA LEU A 72 -4.16 -7.03 18.46
C LEU A 72 -3.04 -6.80 19.48
N ALA A 73 -1.91 -7.53 19.35
CA ALA A 73 -0.75 -7.31 20.21
C ALA A 73 -0.19 -5.88 20.04
N HIS A 74 -0.09 -5.39 18.80
CA HIS A 74 0.34 -4.02 18.54
C HIS A 74 -0.62 -2.99 19.13
N TRP A 75 -1.93 -3.22 19.04
CA TRP A 75 -2.96 -2.37 19.62
C TRP A 75 -2.82 -2.27 21.14
N ALA A 76 -2.61 -3.40 21.83
CA ALA A 76 -2.34 -3.40 23.27
C ALA A 76 -1.09 -2.58 23.61
N VAL A 77 0.00 -2.72 22.85
CA VAL A 77 1.23 -1.93 23.03
C VAL A 77 1.01 -0.45 22.74
N PHE A 78 0.16 -0.10 21.77
CA PHE A 78 -0.16 1.29 21.45
C PHE A 78 -0.86 1.99 22.62
N PHE A 79 -1.93 1.40 23.17
CA PHE A 79 -2.60 1.97 24.34
C PHE A 79 -1.71 1.92 25.58
N GLY A 80 -0.95 0.84 25.74
CA GLY A 80 0.09 0.71 26.76
C GLY A 80 1.10 1.84 26.72
N PHE A 81 1.59 2.21 25.53
CA PHE A 81 2.53 3.31 25.34
C PHE A 81 1.97 4.65 25.85
N PHE A 82 0.69 4.93 25.61
CA PHE A 82 0.07 6.15 26.15
C PHE A 82 -0.12 6.10 27.67
N LEU A 83 -0.35 4.92 28.25
CA LEU A 83 -0.34 4.73 29.71
C LEU A 83 1.05 4.96 30.32
N LEU A 84 2.14 4.79 29.56
CA LEU A 84 3.49 5.03 30.09
C LEU A 84 3.73 6.49 30.46
N PHE A 85 3.03 7.47 29.86
CA PHE A 85 3.20 8.89 30.22
C PHE A 85 2.74 9.23 31.65
N PRO A 86 1.49 8.90 32.07
CA PRO A 86 1.10 9.10 33.46
C PRO A 86 1.89 8.21 34.43
N ALA A 87 2.30 7.00 34.02
CA ALA A 87 3.17 6.15 34.84
C ALA A 87 4.55 6.79 35.06
N LEU A 88 5.18 7.31 34.00
CA LEU A 88 6.44 8.05 34.08
C LEU A 88 6.31 9.30 34.96
N LEU A 89 5.20 10.03 34.83
CA LEU A 89 4.91 11.17 35.70
C LEU A 89 4.85 10.75 37.17
N GLN A 90 4.21 9.62 37.47
CA GLN A 90 4.17 9.06 38.83
C GLN A 90 5.57 8.70 39.34
N SER A 91 6.44 8.12 38.52
CA SER A 91 7.83 7.79 38.88
C SER A 91 8.63 9.02 39.36
N TYR A 92 8.40 10.22 38.81
CA TYR A 92 9.06 11.45 39.33
C TYR A 92 8.71 11.75 40.77
N PHE A 93 7.46 11.54 41.14
CA PHE A 93 7.02 11.78 42.50
C PHE A 93 7.47 10.67 43.45
N GLU A 94 7.52 9.42 42.99
CA GLU A 94 8.05 8.28 43.76
C GLU A 94 9.54 8.38 44.05
N VAL A 95 10.30 9.06 43.17
CA VAL A 95 11.69 9.42 43.42
C VAL A 95 11.84 10.45 44.55
N LEU A 96 10.87 11.36 44.69
CA LEU A 96 10.85 12.39 45.75
C LEU A 96 10.28 11.85 47.08
N ASN A 97 9.22 11.05 46.98
CA ASN A 97 8.53 10.41 48.09
C ASN A 97 7.96 9.05 47.64
N PRO A 98 8.50 7.91 48.10
CA PRO A 98 8.08 6.58 47.65
C PRO A 98 6.62 6.23 47.95
N HIS A 99 6.00 6.83 48.97
CA HIS A 99 4.57 6.65 49.26
C HIS A 99 3.63 7.45 48.34
N TRP A 100 4.18 8.33 47.50
CA TRP A 100 3.35 9.26 46.77
C TRP A 100 2.49 8.55 45.71
N ALA A 101 1.27 9.04 45.55
CA ALA A 101 0.34 8.63 44.50
C ALA A 101 -0.32 9.88 43.87
N LEU A 102 -0.73 9.78 42.60
CA LEU A 102 -1.42 10.87 41.90
C LEU A 102 -2.69 11.26 42.67
N PRO A 103 -2.91 12.55 42.99
CA PRO A 103 -4.15 12.99 43.62
C PRO A 103 -5.37 12.53 42.80
N VAL A 104 -6.39 12.01 43.48
CA VAL A 104 -7.65 11.46 42.90
C VAL A 104 -7.45 10.16 42.11
N VAL A 105 -6.55 10.11 41.14
CA VAL A 105 -6.40 8.99 40.21
C VAL A 105 -5.66 7.81 40.85
N GLY A 106 -4.64 8.08 41.67
CA GLY A 106 -3.84 7.05 42.35
C GLY A 106 -4.57 6.28 43.45
N HIS A 107 -5.76 6.72 43.84
CA HIS A 107 -6.63 6.03 44.81
C HIS A 107 -7.95 5.55 44.18
N TRP A 108 -8.16 5.81 42.89
CA TRP A 108 -9.39 5.43 42.22
C TRP A 108 -9.30 3.96 41.76
N SER A 109 -10.08 3.09 42.43
CA SER A 109 -10.03 1.63 42.23
C SER A 109 -10.16 1.17 40.78
N LEU A 110 -10.98 1.86 39.96
CA LEU A 110 -11.14 1.51 38.54
C LEU A 110 -9.93 1.92 37.70
N TRP A 111 -9.29 3.03 38.02
CA TRP A 111 -8.02 3.39 37.39
C TRP A 111 -6.94 2.39 37.75
N LEU A 112 -6.84 2.06 39.03
CA LEU A 112 -5.86 1.09 39.54
C LEU A 112 -5.97 -0.26 38.84
N LEU A 113 -7.21 -0.77 38.70
CA LEU A 113 -7.48 -2.00 37.96
C LEU A 113 -7.20 -1.85 36.47
N GLY A 114 -7.69 -0.76 35.86
CA GLY A 114 -7.52 -0.52 34.41
C GLY A 114 -6.06 -0.36 34.01
N SER A 115 -5.26 0.35 34.80
CA SER A 115 -3.82 0.53 34.57
C SER A 115 -3.09 -0.79 34.71
N GLU A 116 -3.41 -1.62 35.72
CA GLU A 116 -2.74 -2.91 35.86
C GLU A 116 -3.09 -3.87 34.72
N ILE A 117 -4.37 -3.96 34.34
CA ILE A 117 -4.80 -4.77 33.19
C ILE A 117 -4.03 -4.35 31.93
N LEU A 118 -3.97 -3.05 31.66
CA LEU A 118 -3.29 -2.54 30.47
C LEU A 118 -1.76 -2.76 30.54
N THR A 119 -1.12 -2.60 31.70
CA THR A 119 0.30 -2.91 31.91
C THR A 119 0.59 -4.40 31.65
N VAL A 120 -0.21 -5.30 32.21
CA VAL A 120 -0.06 -6.76 32.00
C VAL A 120 -0.28 -7.13 30.54
N LEU A 121 -1.34 -6.61 29.92
CA LEU A 121 -1.62 -6.82 28.49
C LEU A 121 -0.47 -6.32 27.61
N THR A 122 0.10 -5.16 27.93
CA THR A 122 1.26 -4.59 27.23
C THR A 122 2.50 -5.47 27.37
N GLY A 123 2.76 -5.97 28.57
CA GLY A 123 3.86 -6.90 28.85
C GLY A 123 3.76 -8.22 28.09
N VAL A 124 2.57 -8.84 28.09
CA VAL A 124 2.31 -10.07 27.33
C VAL A 124 2.41 -9.81 25.82
N ALA A 125 1.85 -8.69 25.35
CA ALA A 125 1.87 -8.34 23.94
C ALA A 125 3.29 -8.07 23.42
N ILE A 126 4.10 -7.29 24.16
CA ILE A 126 5.48 -6.99 23.73
C ILE A 126 6.35 -8.25 23.73
N LEU A 127 6.17 -9.14 24.73
CA LEU A 127 6.85 -10.44 24.76
C LEU A 127 6.43 -11.31 23.56
N GLY A 128 5.14 -11.35 23.25
CA GLY A 128 4.63 -12.05 22.06
C GLY A 128 5.21 -11.52 20.75
N LEU A 129 5.28 -10.20 20.58
CA LEU A 129 5.88 -9.56 19.40
C LEU A 129 7.38 -9.86 19.30
N PHE A 130 8.11 -9.81 20.42
CA PHE A 130 9.53 -10.16 20.51
C PHE A 130 9.78 -11.62 20.09
N LEU A 131 8.97 -12.55 20.59
CA LEU A 131 9.05 -13.97 20.20
C LEU A 131 8.76 -14.17 18.71
N VAL A 132 7.68 -13.56 18.20
CA VAL A 132 7.34 -13.60 16.76
C VAL A 132 8.51 -13.09 15.92
N ARG A 133 9.18 -12.02 16.34
CA ARG A 133 10.36 -11.50 15.66
C ARG A 133 11.50 -12.51 15.64
N ILE A 134 11.85 -13.10 16.79
CA ILE A 134 12.90 -14.14 16.90
C ILE A 134 12.63 -15.32 15.96
N PHE A 135 11.39 -15.83 15.92
CA PHE A 135 11.04 -16.95 15.06
C PHE A 135 11.01 -16.61 13.57
N ARG A 136 10.85 -15.33 13.23
CA ARG A 136 10.80 -14.82 11.86
C ARG A 136 12.09 -14.10 11.45
N LEU A 137 13.15 -14.15 12.26
CA LEU A 137 14.42 -13.53 11.91
C LEU A 137 14.91 -14.03 10.54
N PRO A 138 15.62 -13.19 9.77
CA PRO A 138 16.30 -13.65 8.57
C PRO A 138 17.35 -14.68 8.96
N ARG A 139 17.02 -15.97 8.80
CA ARG A 139 18.00 -17.06 8.93
C ARG A 139 18.60 -17.26 7.55
N ALA A 140 19.92 -17.21 7.46
CA ALA A 140 20.70 -17.27 6.22
C ALA A 140 20.42 -18.52 5.34
N ASN A 141 19.68 -19.52 5.83
CA ASN A 141 19.53 -20.83 5.20
C ASN A 141 18.07 -21.28 4.94
N LYS A 142 17.10 -20.37 4.78
CA LYS A 142 15.84 -20.74 4.10
C LYS A 142 15.98 -20.43 2.62
N VAL A 143 16.64 -21.36 1.92
CA VAL A 143 16.78 -21.42 0.47
C VAL A 143 15.41 -21.15 -0.17
N PRO A 144 15.27 -20.21 -1.12
CA PRO A 144 14.09 -20.14 -1.98
C PRO A 144 13.88 -21.54 -2.60
N PRO A 145 12.65 -22.08 -2.67
CA PRO A 145 12.41 -23.34 -3.38
C PRO A 145 13.08 -23.29 -4.77
N GLN A 146 13.78 -24.37 -5.12
CA GLN A 146 14.69 -24.56 -6.26
C GLN A 146 14.43 -23.63 -7.46
N GLY A 147 15.46 -22.86 -7.85
CA GLY A 147 15.50 -22.14 -9.14
C GLY A 147 15.84 -20.64 -9.11
N THR A 148 16.12 -20.03 -7.95
CA THR A 148 16.43 -18.58 -7.89
C THR A 148 17.59 -18.27 -6.96
N ALA A 149 18.81 -18.49 -7.44
CA ALA A 149 19.88 -17.55 -7.18
C ALA A 149 20.03 -16.74 -8.47
N SER A 150 19.60 -15.47 -8.48
CA SER A 150 20.18 -14.57 -9.47
C SER A 150 21.61 -14.29 -9.00
N ASP A 151 22.58 -14.47 -9.88
CA ASP A 151 24.00 -14.12 -9.64
C ASP A 151 24.22 -12.61 -9.42
N ALA A 152 23.16 -11.84 -9.14
CA ALA A 152 23.14 -10.46 -8.66
C ALA A 152 22.66 -10.38 -7.19
N GLY A 153 23.36 -11.07 -6.28
CA GLY A 153 23.67 -10.63 -4.91
C GLY A 153 22.62 -10.08 -3.92
N GLN A 154 21.31 -10.07 -4.15
CA GLN A 154 20.40 -9.20 -3.37
C GLN A 154 19.47 -9.86 -2.32
N ARG A 155 19.19 -11.17 -2.37
CA ARG A 155 18.26 -11.82 -1.41
C ARG A 155 18.89 -12.99 -0.69
N ARG A 156 19.09 -12.86 0.63
CA ARG A 156 19.67 -13.93 1.48
C ARG A 156 18.62 -14.68 2.31
N SER A 157 17.35 -14.27 2.22
CA SER A 157 16.27 -14.80 3.07
C SER A 157 14.87 -14.59 2.48
N SER A 158 13.95 -15.49 2.83
CA SER A 158 12.51 -15.32 2.59
C SER A 158 11.80 -14.52 3.69
N SER A 159 12.50 -14.12 4.74
CA SER A 159 11.90 -13.32 5.82
C SER A 159 11.47 -11.93 5.35
N ARG A 160 10.29 -11.49 5.78
CA ARG A 160 9.83 -10.10 5.60
C ARG A 160 10.72 -9.07 6.31
N PHE A 161 11.51 -9.51 7.28
CA PHE A 161 12.43 -8.67 8.04
C PHE A 161 13.83 -8.56 7.40
N GLU A 162 14.06 -9.20 6.24
CA GLU A 162 15.30 -9.05 5.47
C GLU A 162 15.57 -7.57 5.16
N GLY A 163 16.74 -7.05 5.53
CA GLY A 163 17.08 -5.64 5.37
C GLY A 163 16.46 -4.68 6.41
N SER A 164 15.68 -5.17 7.38
CA SER A 164 15.24 -4.35 8.52
C SER A 164 16.33 -4.29 9.61
N ARG A 165 16.48 -3.13 10.27
CA ARG A 165 17.45 -2.89 11.35
C ARG A 165 17.01 -3.52 12.67
N GLN A 166 17.30 -4.82 12.84
CA GLN A 166 16.79 -5.63 13.95
C GLN A 166 17.13 -5.08 15.34
N TRP A 167 18.35 -4.56 15.52
CA TRP A 167 18.79 -4.05 16.81
C TRP A 167 17.90 -2.89 17.32
N MET A 168 17.41 -2.03 16.42
CA MET A 168 16.51 -0.93 16.78
C MET A 168 15.18 -1.44 17.30
N ALA A 169 14.66 -2.51 16.68
CA ALA A 169 13.42 -3.13 17.11
C ALA A 169 13.58 -3.84 18.47
N PHE A 170 14.63 -4.63 18.64
CA PHE A 170 14.92 -5.30 19.90
C PHE A 170 15.19 -4.31 21.03
N TYR A 171 15.89 -3.20 20.75
CA TYR A 171 16.08 -2.12 21.70
C TYR A 171 14.74 -1.54 22.17
N ILE A 172 13.84 -1.19 21.25
CA ILE A 172 12.52 -0.65 21.61
C ILE A 172 11.67 -1.67 22.38
N GLU A 173 11.65 -2.93 21.94
CA GLU A 173 10.92 -4.00 22.62
C GLU A 173 11.45 -4.22 24.04
N ALA A 174 12.78 -4.21 24.23
CA ALA A 174 13.41 -4.31 25.54
C ALA A 174 13.14 -3.09 26.43
N THR A 175 13.16 -1.87 25.88
CA THR A 175 12.81 -0.64 26.61
C THR A 175 11.37 -0.70 27.13
N ILE A 176 10.41 -1.01 26.27
CA ILE A 176 8.99 -1.10 26.65
C ILE A 176 8.80 -2.19 27.72
N PHE A 177 9.41 -3.36 27.53
CA PHE A 177 9.34 -4.43 28.51
C PHE A 177 9.93 -4.03 29.87
N THR A 178 11.06 -3.32 29.87
CA THR A 178 11.72 -2.82 31.09
C THR A 178 10.84 -1.81 31.83
N ILE A 179 10.21 -0.87 31.12
CA ILE A 179 9.28 0.11 31.71
C ILE A 179 8.08 -0.60 32.34
N VAL A 180 7.47 -1.55 31.61
CA VAL A 180 6.35 -2.36 32.11
C VAL A 180 6.75 -3.12 33.37
N LEU A 181 7.93 -3.73 33.38
CA LEU A 181 8.45 -4.47 34.53
C LEU A 181 8.72 -3.54 35.73
N SER A 182 9.28 -2.36 35.51
CA SER A 182 9.50 -1.35 36.55
C SER A 182 8.17 -0.94 37.19
N HIS A 183 7.14 -0.66 36.39
CA HIS A 183 5.82 -0.27 36.89
C HIS A 183 5.17 -1.39 37.71
N MET A 184 5.20 -2.63 37.21
CA MET A 184 4.70 -3.81 37.96
C MET A 184 5.46 -4.02 39.26
N THR A 185 6.78 -3.79 39.26
CA THR A 185 7.62 -3.96 40.45
C THR A 185 7.28 -2.93 41.52
N ILE A 186 7.18 -1.64 41.15
CA ILE A 186 6.74 -0.58 42.07
C ILE A 186 5.35 -0.88 42.63
N ARG A 187 4.43 -1.33 41.77
CA ARG A 187 3.07 -1.69 42.17
C ARG A 187 3.06 -2.83 43.19
N THR A 188 3.86 -3.86 42.95
CA THR A 188 4.02 -5.02 43.85
C THR A 188 4.56 -4.60 45.22
N PHE A 189 5.56 -3.70 45.26
CA PHE A 189 6.08 -3.19 46.54
C PHE A 189 5.05 -2.34 47.29
N LYS A 190 4.25 -1.53 46.60
CA LYS A 190 3.16 -0.77 47.21
C LYS A 190 2.06 -1.65 47.78
N VAL A 191 1.74 -2.78 47.13
CA VAL A 191 0.84 -3.79 47.72
C VAL A 191 1.47 -4.40 48.98
N ALA A 192 2.75 -4.80 48.93
CA ALA A 192 3.45 -5.39 50.08
C ALA A 192 3.56 -4.42 51.28
N LEU A 193 3.62 -3.11 51.03
CA LEU A 193 3.61 -2.06 52.05
C LEU A 193 2.20 -1.75 52.62
N GLY A 194 1.13 -2.25 51.99
CA GLY A 194 -0.24 -1.92 52.36
C GLY A 194 -0.72 -0.54 51.86
N ASP A 195 0.01 0.10 50.94
CA ASP A 195 -0.38 1.39 50.34
C ASP A 195 -1.61 1.26 49.40
N ILE A 196 -2.00 0.04 49.04
CA ILE A 196 -3.14 -0.27 48.17
C ILE A 196 -4.17 -1.08 48.98
N GLU A 197 -5.31 -0.46 49.29
CA GLU A 197 -6.32 -0.98 50.21
C GLU A 197 -7.06 -2.23 49.71
N HIS A 198 -7.07 -2.48 48.40
CA HIS A 198 -7.93 -3.50 47.78
C HIS A 198 -7.16 -4.34 46.77
N GLU A 199 -6.91 -5.61 47.10
CA GLU A 199 -6.18 -6.57 46.26
C GLU A 199 -6.78 -6.72 44.85
N TRP A 200 -8.11 -6.68 44.72
CA TRP A 200 -8.80 -6.80 43.43
C TRP A 200 -8.51 -5.65 42.46
N THR A 201 -7.96 -4.53 42.95
CA THR A 201 -7.54 -3.40 42.10
C THR A 201 -6.15 -3.60 41.49
N SER A 202 -5.40 -4.60 41.99
CA SER A 202 -4.08 -4.95 41.50
C SER A 202 -3.86 -6.49 41.54
N PRO A 203 -4.74 -7.31 40.93
CA PRO A 203 -4.69 -8.77 41.03
C PRO A 203 -3.33 -9.39 40.73
N VAL A 204 -2.61 -8.93 39.69
CA VAL A 204 -1.33 -9.56 39.33
C VAL A 204 -0.22 -9.15 40.29
N SER A 205 -0.15 -7.87 40.66
CA SER A 205 0.83 -7.38 41.64
C SER A 205 0.56 -7.98 43.02
N SER A 206 -0.69 -8.17 43.41
CA SER A 206 -1.07 -8.80 44.68
C SER A 206 -0.69 -10.28 44.73
N LEU A 207 -0.83 -11.00 43.61
CA LEU A 207 -0.40 -12.40 43.51
C LEU A 207 1.11 -12.57 43.73
N VAL A 208 1.91 -11.58 43.31
CA VAL A 208 3.38 -11.62 43.37
C VAL A 208 3.91 -10.93 44.65
N ALA A 209 3.10 -10.12 45.33
CA ALA A 209 3.49 -9.36 46.51
C ALA A 209 4.02 -10.25 47.65
N GLY A 210 3.44 -11.45 47.83
CA GLY A 210 3.84 -12.40 48.88
C GLY A 210 5.29 -12.92 48.77
N ILE A 211 5.96 -12.70 47.63
CA ILE A 211 7.42 -12.97 47.51
C ILE A 211 8.24 -12.09 48.46
N TRP A 212 7.69 -10.94 48.84
CA TRP A 212 8.35 -9.91 49.65
C TRP A 212 7.94 -9.96 51.13
N ASP A 213 7.24 -11.02 51.55
CA ASP A 213 6.89 -11.24 52.95
C ASP A 213 8.17 -11.30 53.80
N GLY A 214 8.28 -10.39 54.78
CA GLY A 214 9.44 -10.27 55.66
C GLY A 214 10.52 -9.29 55.19
N ALA A 215 10.36 -8.63 54.04
CA ALA A 215 11.19 -7.48 53.67
C ALA A 215 10.93 -6.29 54.62
N SER A 216 11.97 -5.53 54.97
CA SER A 216 11.77 -4.33 55.79
C SER A 216 11.12 -3.20 54.99
N GLU A 217 10.30 -2.39 55.65
CA GLU A 217 9.66 -1.21 55.08
C GLU A 217 10.69 -0.29 54.38
N ASP A 218 11.79 0.03 55.07
CA ASP A 218 12.89 0.84 54.51
C ASP A 218 13.49 0.24 53.21
N SER A 219 13.57 -1.09 53.12
CA SER A 219 14.10 -1.76 51.92
C SER A 219 13.14 -1.62 50.75
N LEU A 220 11.84 -1.80 50.99
CA LEU A 220 10.80 -1.65 49.97
C LEU A 220 10.69 -0.20 49.50
N LEU A 221 10.72 0.77 50.41
CA LEU A 221 10.69 2.20 50.07
C LEU A 221 11.93 2.62 49.26
N THR A 222 13.11 2.13 49.64
CA THR A 222 14.35 2.35 48.88
C THR A 222 14.25 1.73 47.49
N ALA A 223 13.72 0.50 47.39
CA ALA A 223 13.54 -0.19 46.12
C ALA A 223 12.56 0.55 45.20
N ILE A 224 11.45 1.08 45.73
CA ILE A 224 10.52 1.94 44.96
C ILE A 224 11.26 3.14 44.37
N THR A 225 12.00 3.89 45.18
CA THR A 225 12.75 5.07 44.71
C THR A 225 13.79 4.70 43.64
N LEU A 226 14.49 3.57 43.77
CA LEU A 226 15.49 3.13 42.79
C LEU A 226 14.86 2.63 41.49
N VAL A 227 13.77 1.86 41.57
CA VAL A 227 13.04 1.38 40.38
C VAL A 227 12.36 2.54 39.65
N ALA A 228 11.84 3.53 40.39
CA ALA A 228 11.29 4.76 39.79
C ALA A 228 12.38 5.58 39.07
N LEU A 229 13.60 5.66 39.62
CA LEU A 229 14.74 6.25 38.89
C LEU A 229 15.07 5.45 37.63
N LEU A 230 15.13 4.12 37.71
CA LEU A 230 15.40 3.26 36.55
C LEU A 230 14.36 3.49 35.45
N ASP A 231 13.08 3.56 35.81
CA ASP A 231 11.98 3.84 34.89
C ASP A 231 12.15 5.18 34.15
N ILE A 232 12.49 6.25 34.90
CA ILE A 232 12.77 7.58 34.32
C ILE A 232 13.97 7.51 33.38
N LEU A 233 15.07 6.88 33.80
CA LEU A 233 16.29 6.78 32.99
C LEU A 233 16.04 5.99 31.70
N VAL A 234 15.38 4.83 31.76
CA VAL A 234 15.07 4.02 30.57
C VAL A 234 14.15 4.78 29.63
N SER A 235 13.10 5.43 30.15
CA SER A 235 12.15 6.22 29.37
C SER A 235 12.82 7.38 28.64
N TRP A 236 13.68 8.16 29.31
CA TRP A 236 14.38 9.26 28.65
C TRP A 236 15.54 8.81 27.76
N THR A 237 16.15 7.66 28.05
CA THR A 237 17.12 7.04 27.14
C THR A 237 16.46 6.67 25.81
N PHE A 238 15.21 6.22 25.82
CA PHE A 238 14.46 5.99 24.59
C PHE A 238 14.34 7.27 23.74
N PHE A 239 13.91 8.39 24.32
CA PHE A 239 13.83 9.66 23.58
C PHE A 239 15.19 10.18 23.14
N LEU A 240 16.23 9.99 23.96
CA LEU A 240 17.61 10.32 23.58
C LEU A 240 18.07 9.49 22.38
N MET A 241 17.77 8.19 22.35
CA MET A 241 18.09 7.33 21.21
C MET A 241 17.36 7.75 19.92
N LEU A 242 16.09 8.22 20.02
CA LEU A 242 15.40 8.81 18.87
C LEU A 242 16.10 10.07 18.36
N ALA A 243 16.61 10.90 19.27
CA ALA A 243 17.34 12.12 18.93
C ALA A 243 18.67 11.83 18.21
N LEU A 244 19.38 10.77 18.65
CA LEU A 244 20.66 10.36 18.08
C LEU A 244 20.52 9.56 16.77
N HIS A 245 19.37 8.91 16.55
CA HIS A 245 19.08 8.15 15.34
C HIS A 245 17.77 8.63 14.67
N PRO A 246 17.77 9.78 13.97
CA PRO A 246 16.60 10.30 13.25
C PRO A 246 16.01 9.32 12.22
N SER A 247 16.83 8.44 11.64
CA SER A 247 16.38 7.40 10.70
C SER A 247 15.83 6.13 11.39
N MET A 248 15.70 6.12 12.72
CA MET A 248 15.05 5.02 13.46
C MET A 248 13.53 5.06 13.24
N GLY A 249 13.09 4.70 12.03
CA GLY A 249 11.68 4.81 11.62
C GLY A 249 10.72 3.97 12.48
N ILE A 250 11.17 2.80 12.97
CA ILE A 250 10.42 2.07 13.99
C ILE A 250 10.25 2.91 15.25
N GLY A 251 11.20 3.71 15.71
CA GLY A 251 11.00 4.61 16.85
C GLY A 251 10.11 5.81 16.50
N TRP A 252 10.45 6.53 15.44
CA TRP A 252 9.80 7.78 15.05
C TRP A 252 8.36 7.65 14.57
N HIS A 253 7.90 6.48 14.11
CA HIS A 253 6.50 6.32 13.69
C HIS A 253 5.49 6.62 14.80
N ARG A 254 5.87 6.49 16.08
CA ARG A 254 5.02 6.89 17.22
C ARG A 254 4.73 8.40 17.25
N VAL A 255 5.40 9.18 16.41
CA VAL A 255 5.15 10.60 16.19
C VAL A 255 4.70 10.82 14.75
N THR A 256 5.49 10.36 13.78
CA THR A 256 5.28 10.72 12.38
C THR A 256 4.08 10.03 11.73
N ALA A 257 3.63 8.86 12.22
CA ALA A 257 2.50 8.15 11.63
C ALA A 257 1.19 8.96 11.69
N PHE A 258 0.94 9.69 12.78
CA PHE A 258 -0.24 10.54 12.90
C PHE A 258 -0.28 11.60 11.81
N PHE A 259 0.86 12.25 11.55
CA PHE A 259 0.97 13.25 10.49
C PHE A 259 0.90 12.62 9.11
N ASN A 260 1.54 11.46 8.91
CA ASN A 260 1.54 10.80 7.61
C ASN A 260 0.13 10.36 7.20
N ILE A 261 -0.64 9.79 8.13
CA ILE A 261 -2.05 9.43 7.92
C ILE A 261 -2.90 10.68 7.72
N TYR A 262 -2.69 11.74 8.49
CA TYR A 262 -3.44 13.00 8.31
C TYR A 262 -3.25 13.61 6.91
N PHE A 263 -2.03 13.56 6.40
CA PHE A 263 -1.65 14.12 5.10
C PHE A 263 -1.70 13.12 3.93
N LYS A 264 -2.27 11.92 4.14
CA LYS A 264 -2.46 10.96 3.04
C LYS A 264 -3.26 11.54 1.87
N ARG A 265 -3.17 10.89 0.70
CA ARG A 265 -3.74 11.43 -0.54
C ARG A 265 -5.24 11.67 -0.41
N ASN A 266 -5.96 10.63 -0.01
CA ASN A 266 -7.41 10.65 0.08
C ASN A 266 -7.85 10.96 1.52
N ALA A 267 -8.48 12.12 1.70
CA ALA A 267 -8.88 12.61 3.02
C ALA A 267 -9.86 11.68 3.75
N ASP A 268 -10.70 10.96 3.00
CA ASP A 268 -11.72 10.03 3.46
C ASP A 268 -11.18 8.70 4.02
N GLY A 269 -9.87 8.45 3.87
CA GLY A 269 -9.20 7.23 4.33
C GLY A 269 -9.08 6.13 3.28
N ALA A 270 -9.57 6.34 2.05
CA ALA A 270 -9.25 5.44 0.94
C ALA A 270 -7.72 5.30 0.81
N VAL A 271 -7.25 4.12 0.41
CA VAL A 271 -5.81 3.95 0.13
C VAL A 271 -5.40 4.85 -1.03
N SER A 272 -4.12 5.22 -1.12
CA SER A 272 -3.55 5.95 -2.26
C SER A 272 -3.42 5.07 -3.52
N LEU A 273 -4.53 4.45 -3.95
CA LEU A 273 -4.71 3.73 -5.22
C LEU A 273 -5.93 4.32 -5.95
N GLY A 274 -6.37 3.68 -7.04
CA GLY A 274 -7.32 4.25 -8.00
C GLY A 274 -6.55 5.03 -9.05
N ALA A 275 -6.82 6.33 -9.14
CA ALA A 275 -6.07 7.27 -9.98
C ALA A 275 -4.56 7.25 -9.68
N ALA A 276 -3.74 7.35 -10.71
CA ALA A 276 -2.34 7.76 -10.58
C ALA A 276 -2.29 9.13 -9.92
N LYS A 277 -1.33 9.36 -9.02
CA LYS A 277 -1.02 10.72 -8.60
C LYS A 277 -0.68 11.55 -9.86
N PRO A 278 -1.34 12.69 -10.12
CA PRO A 278 -0.95 13.59 -11.19
C PRO A 278 0.52 13.98 -11.07
N MET A 279 1.21 14.18 -12.19
CA MET A 279 2.56 14.76 -12.14
C MET A 279 2.43 16.16 -11.57
N LEU A 280 3.27 16.53 -10.58
CA LEU A 280 3.23 17.86 -9.98
C LEU A 280 4.38 18.71 -10.49
N VAL A 281 4.08 19.91 -10.96
CA VAL A 281 5.06 20.96 -11.27
C VAL A 281 4.78 22.14 -10.35
N LYS A 282 5.77 22.59 -9.59
CA LYS A 282 5.64 23.67 -8.60
C LYS A 282 4.50 23.44 -7.57
N GLY A 283 4.10 22.19 -7.37
CA GLY A 283 3.13 21.75 -6.36
C GLY A 283 1.68 21.70 -6.82
N GLU A 284 1.43 21.93 -8.11
CA GLU A 284 0.13 21.79 -8.78
C GLU A 284 0.22 20.72 -9.88
N PRO A 285 -0.89 20.10 -10.29
CA PRO A 285 -0.91 19.20 -11.44
C PRO A 285 -0.27 19.85 -12.67
N ALA A 286 0.57 19.09 -13.37
CA ALA A 286 1.31 19.56 -14.52
C ALA A 286 0.36 19.92 -15.67
N ASP A 287 0.47 21.17 -16.13
CA ASP A 287 -0.09 21.65 -17.37
C ASP A 287 1.03 21.67 -18.41
N PHE A 288 0.96 20.79 -19.40
CA PHE A 288 2.01 20.63 -20.40
C PHE A 288 2.01 21.73 -21.46
N GLU A 289 1.02 22.61 -21.49
CA GLU A 289 1.07 23.82 -22.32
C GLU A 289 1.98 24.89 -21.72
N THR A 290 2.12 24.89 -20.38
CA THR A 290 2.85 25.92 -19.64
C THR A 290 4.12 25.41 -18.95
N ALA A 291 4.23 24.10 -18.73
CA ALA A 291 5.40 23.49 -18.13
C ALA A 291 6.56 23.39 -19.13
N ASP A 292 7.74 23.84 -18.71
CA ASP A 292 8.94 23.82 -19.53
C ASP A 292 9.92 22.73 -19.02
N PRO A 293 10.18 21.66 -19.77
CA PRO A 293 11.08 20.58 -19.34
C PRO A 293 12.52 21.04 -19.07
N GLU A 294 12.96 22.18 -19.63
CA GLU A 294 14.31 22.70 -19.35
C GLU A 294 14.41 23.36 -17.96
N THR A 295 13.30 23.87 -17.44
CA THR A 295 13.26 24.63 -16.18
C THR A 295 12.45 23.98 -15.06
N ASP A 296 11.55 23.06 -15.41
CA ASP A 296 10.69 22.31 -14.50
C ASP A 296 11.04 20.81 -14.53
N PRO A 297 11.36 20.19 -13.38
CA PRO A 297 11.66 18.76 -13.34
C PRO A 297 10.39 17.95 -13.62
N PHE A 298 10.41 17.14 -14.69
CA PHE A 298 9.37 16.13 -14.90
C PHE A 298 9.74 14.86 -14.14
N GLY A 299 8.89 14.49 -13.18
CA GLY A 299 9.18 13.40 -12.26
C GLY A 299 10.21 13.77 -11.19
N VAL A 300 10.89 12.76 -10.65
CA VAL A 300 11.88 12.91 -9.57
C VAL A 300 13.23 12.37 -10.00
N SER A 301 14.26 13.20 -9.90
CA SER A 301 15.66 12.84 -10.18
C SER A 301 16.51 12.84 -8.91
N VAL A 302 16.32 13.83 -8.03
CA VAL A 302 17.08 14.02 -6.80
C VAL A 302 16.15 14.03 -5.58
N ILE A 303 16.69 13.81 -4.38
CA ILE A 303 15.86 13.58 -3.18
C ILE A 303 14.91 14.74 -2.85
N THR A 304 15.28 15.98 -3.18
CA THR A 304 14.44 17.17 -2.94
C THR A 304 13.33 17.38 -3.97
N ASP A 305 13.36 16.67 -5.10
CA ASP A 305 12.27 16.71 -6.08
C ASP A 305 11.03 15.99 -5.56
N PHE A 306 11.22 15.00 -4.66
CA PHE A 306 10.10 14.42 -3.93
C PHE A 306 9.38 15.50 -3.12
N SER A 307 8.06 15.42 -3.09
CA SER A 307 7.29 16.35 -2.28
C SER A 307 7.64 16.23 -0.79
N TRP A 308 7.36 17.29 -0.02
CA TRP A 308 7.49 17.23 1.43
C TRP A 308 6.73 16.02 2.03
N LYS A 309 5.61 15.61 1.44
CA LYS A 309 4.86 14.40 1.84
C LYS A 309 5.64 13.12 1.52
N GLY A 310 6.35 13.06 0.40
CA GLY A 310 7.26 11.94 0.10
C GLY A 310 8.40 11.82 1.12
N LEU A 311 9.01 12.94 1.52
CA LEU A 311 10.05 12.92 2.57
C LEU A 311 9.50 12.48 3.93
N LEU A 312 8.25 12.83 4.24
CA LEU A 312 7.54 12.36 5.43
C LEU A 312 7.25 10.84 5.36
N ASP A 313 6.87 10.32 4.19
CA ASP A 313 6.68 8.88 3.97
C ASP A 313 7.95 8.09 4.29
N PHE A 314 9.09 8.54 3.77
CA PHE A 314 10.38 7.90 3.98
C PHE A 314 10.74 7.85 5.47
N SER A 315 10.53 8.97 6.17
CA SER A 315 10.79 9.09 7.60
C SER A 315 9.81 8.29 8.49
N THR A 316 8.66 7.88 7.95
CA THR A 316 7.60 7.17 8.69
C THR A 316 7.67 5.65 8.52
N CYS A 317 8.51 5.14 7.63
CA CYS A 317 8.66 3.70 7.42
C CYS A 317 9.01 2.96 8.71
N THR A 318 8.16 2.02 9.11
CA THR A 318 8.32 1.22 10.34
C THR A 318 9.24 0.01 10.17
N GLU A 319 9.71 -0.24 8.95
CA GLU A 319 10.48 -1.43 8.56
C GLU A 319 9.78 -2.77 8.88
N CYS A 320 8.44 -2.78 9.00
CA CYS A 320 7.67 -3.97 9.33
C CYS A 320 7.67 -5.03 8.20
N GLY A 321 7.88 -4.63 6.94
CA GLY A 321 7.96 -5.56 5.81
C GLY A 321 6.63 -6.19 5.37
N ARG A 322 5.47 -5.67 5.81
CA ARG A 322 4.16 -6.11 5.29
C ARG A 322 4.06 -5.88 3.78
N CYS A 323 4.43 -4.69 3.32
CA CYS A 323 4.49 -4.34 1.90
C CYS A 323 5.43 -5.26 1.11
N GLN A 324 6.59 -5.59 1.67
CA GLN A 324 7.54 -6.54 1.09
C GLN A 324 6.95 -7.96 0.98
N SER A 325 6.26 -8.44 2.03
CA SER A 325 5.67 -9.79 2.04
C SER A 325 4.57 -10.00 1.01
N GLN A 326 3.88 -8.94 0.58
CA GLN A 326 2.81 -9.01 -0.42
C GLN A 326 3.27 -8.56 -1.83
N CYS A 327 4.51 -8.08 -1.96
CA CYS A 327 5.01 -7.60 -3.25
C CYS A 327 5.25 -8.79 -4.21
N PRO A 328 4.67 -8.79 -5.43
CA PRO A 328 4.86 -9.88 -6.37
C PRO A 328 6.30 -9.99 -6.87
N ALA A 329 6.96 -8.86 -7.09
CA ALA A 329 8.36 -8.83 -7.49
C ALA A 329 9.27 -9.47 -6.41
N TRP A 330 9.14 -9.03 -5.15
CA TRP A 330 9.90 -9.61 -4.05
C TRP A 330 9.70 -11.12 -3.91
N ASN A 331 8.44 -11.58 -3.96
CA ASN A 331 8.12 -12.99 -3.78
C ASN A 331 8.64 -13.87 -4.92
N THR A 332 8.87 -13.31 -6.10
CA THR A 332 9.40 -14.02 -7.27
C THR A 332 10.90 -13.86 -7.49
N GLY A 333 11.63 -13.24 -6.54
CA GLY A 333 13.09 -13.16 -6.59
C GLY A 333 13.63 -11.96 -7.37
N LYS A 334 12.80 -10.97 -7.66
CA LYS A 334 13.22 -9.69 -8.26
C LYS A 334 13.78 -8.71 -7.22
N PRO A 335 14.56 -7.70 -7.65
CA PRO A 335 15.21 -6.75 -6.74
C PRO A 335 14.22 -5.87 -5.95
N LEU A 336 13.00 -5.65 -6.46
CA LEU A 336 12.04 -4.78 -5.80
C LEU A 336 11.53 -5.34 -4.47
N SER A 337 11.99 -4.72 -3.38
CA SER A 337 11.28 -4.66 -2.11
C SER A 337 10.74 -3.24 -1.87
N PRO A 338 9.42 -3.05 -1.76
CA PRO A 338 8.85 -1.74 -1.43
C PRO A 338 9.36 -1.20 -0.09
N LYS A 339 9.68 -2.07 0.87
CA LYS A 339 10.28 -1.65 2.14
C LYS A 339 11.69 -1.10 1.90
N LYS A 340 12.54 -1.83 1.15
CA LYS A 340 13.93 -1.43 0.92
C LYS A 340 13.99 -0.13 0.11
N LEU A 341 13.19 0.00 -0.96
CA LEU A 341 13.04 1.25 -1.71
C LEU A 341 12.83 2.45 -0.77
N ILE A 342 11.86 2.36 0.14
CA ILE A 342 11.56 3.46 1.07
C ILE A 342 12.66 3.67 2.10
N THR A 343 13.30 2.61 2.62
CA THR A 343 14.40 2.77 3.58
C THR A 343 15.66 3.31 2.93
N ASP A 344 15.94 2.95 1.68
CA ASP A 344 17.12 3.39 0.95
C ASP A 344 16.96 4.88 0.59
N LEU A 345 15.77 5.31 0.16
CA LEU A 345 15.42 6.73 0.00
C LEU A 345 15.49 7.52 1.31
N ARG A 346 14.98 6.95 2.42
CA ARG A 346 15.09 7.56 3.75
C ARG A 346 16.55 7.73 4.17
N ASP A 347 17.35 6.68 4.03
CA ASP A 347 18.73 6.69 4.48
C ASP A 347 19.55 7.69 3.67
N HIS A 348 19.34 7.73 2.35
CA HIS A 348 19.89 8.77 1.48
C HIS A 348 19.47 10.18 1.93
N LEU A 349 18.18 10.42 2.23
CA LEU A 349 17.71 11.72 2.74
C LEU A 349 18.44 12.17 4.01
N TYR A 350 18.66 11.25 4.97
CA TYR A 350 19.36 11.60 6.22
C TYR A 350 20.87 11.74 6.06
N GLU A 351 21.49 10.97 5.15
CA GLU A 351 22.90 11.13 4.78
C GLU A 351 23.16 12.48 4.11
N GLN A 352 22.25 12.93 3.24
CA GLN A 352 22.34 14.21 2.56
C GLN A 352 21.90 15.41 3.42
N ALA A 353 21.24 15.18 4.56
CA ALA A 353 20.62 16.23 5.36
C ALA A 353 21.55 17.42 5.75
N PRO A 354 22.83 17.22 6.13
CA PRO A 354 23.73 18.34 6.43
C PRO A 354 23.97 19.24 5.21
N TYR A 355 24.14 18.63 4.04
CA TYR A 355 24.41 19.31 2.78
C TYR A 355 23.17 20.05 2.27
N LEU A 356 22.00 19.40 2.30
CA LEU A 356 20.73 19.99 1.90
C LEU A 356 20.36 21.22 2.76
N LYS A 357 20.61 21.15 4.07
CA LYS A 357 20.37 22.29 4.98
C LYS A 357 21.34 23.44 4.73
N ALA A 358 22.61 23.13 4.45
CA ALA A 358 23.59 24.16 4.08
C ALA A 358 23.20 24.85 2.76
N ALA A 359 22.78 24.07 1.75
CA ALA A 359 22.26 24.57 0.47
C ALA A 359 21.04 25.49 0.65
N ALA A 360 20.07 25.09 1.47
CA ALA A 360 18.90 25.92 1.75
C ALA A 360 19.27 27.27 2.40
N ILE A 361 20.16 27.25 3.41
CA ILE A 361 20.62 28.49 4.08
C ILE A 361 21.41 29.38 3.13
N ALA A 362 22.26 28.81 2.27
CA ALA A 362 23.00 29.56 1.27
C ALA A 362 22.06 30.24 0.27
N LYS A 363 21.05 29.50 -0.22
CA LYS A 363 20.02 30.02 -1.13
C LYS A 363 19.22 31.17 -0.52
N GLU A 364 18.80 31.05 0.74
CA GLU A 364 18.14 32.14 1.48
C GLU A 364 19.00 33.41 1.60
N ARG A 365 20.33 33.26 1.56
CA ARG A 365 21.31 34.35 1.61
C ARG A 365 21.77 34.82 0.23
N GLY A 366 21.18 34.31 -0.85
CA GLY A 366 21.52 34.69 -2.23
C GLY A 366 22.84 34.10 -2.74
N GLY A 367 23.30 32.97 -2.19
CA GLY A 367 24.51 32.27 -2.62
C GLY A 367 24.32 30.77 -2.83
N THR A 368 25.40 30.07 -3.19
CA THR A 368 25.44 28.61 -3.36
C THR A 368 26.15 27.95 -2.18
N ALA A 369 25.79 26.71 -1.84
CA ALA A 369 26.49 25.99 -0.78
C ALA A 369 27.74 25.33 -1.34
N LEU A 370 28.86 25.56 -0.64
CA LEU A 370 30.16 25.02 -0.98
C LEU A 370 30.52 23.90 -0.01
N ALA A 371 31.10 22.83 -0.54
CA ALA A 371 31.79 21.79 0.20
C ALA A 371 33.05 22.35 0.89
N LYS A 372 33.67 21.54 1.76
CA LYS A 372 34.84 21.97 2.57
C LYS A 372 36.06 22.36 1.73
N ASP A 373 36.12 21.87 0.49
CA ASP A 373 37.15 22.15 -0.51
C ASP A 373 36.81 23.34 -1.42
N GLY A 374 35.66 24.00 -1.19
CA GLY A 374 35.21 25.15 -1.97
C GLY A 374 34.47 24.80 -3.26
N MET A 375 34.23 23.52 -3.56
CA MET A 375 33.41 23.10 -4.70
C MET A 375 31.91 23.20 -4.40
N GLU A 376 31.09 23.45 -5.40
CA GLU A 376 29.63 23.42 -5.24
C GLU A 376 29.15 22.00 -4.96
N ILE A 377 28.18 21.87 -4.05
CA ILE A 377 27.60 20.56 -3.72
C ILE A 377 26.64 20.17 -4.85
N GLU A 378 27.07 19.24 -5.70
CA GLU A 378 26.22 18.72 -6.77
C GLU A 378 25.11 17.79 -6.22
N PRO A 379 23.87 17.92 -6.72
CA PRO A 379 22.79 16.99 -6.41
C PRO A 379 23.13 15.56 -6.85
N ILE A 380 22.84 14.58 -6.00
CA ILE A 380 23.01 13.16 -6.33
C ILE A 380 21.73 12.64 -6.98
N SER A 381 21.83 12.15 -8.22
CA SER A 381 20.72 11.44 -8.87
C SER A 381 20.38 10.17 -8.10
N ILE A 382 19.11 9.96 -7.76
CA ILE A 382 18.63 8.78 -7.04
C ILE A 382 18.75 7.53 -7.91
N ILE A 383 18.43 7.67 -9.19
CA ILE A 383 18.38 6.58 -10.15
C ILE A 383 19.83 6.14 -10.45
N GLY A 384 20.11 4.85 -10.33
CA GLY A 384 21.45 4.28 -10.51
C GLY A 384 22.39 4.43 -9.33
N SER A 385 22.28 5.49 -8.50
CA SER A 385 23.16 5.67 -7.34
C SER A 385 22.57 5.15 -6.01
N VAL A 386 21.27 5.34 -5.80
CA VAL A 386 20.54 4.90 -4.60
C VAL A 386 19.61 3.75 -4.94
N ILE A 387 18.85 3.91 -6.02
CA ILE A 387 17.87 2.94 -6.48
C ILE A 387 18.29 2.42 -7.86
N ASP A 388 18.52 1.12 -7.93
CA ASP A 388 18.80 0.44 -9.19
C ASP A 388 17.56 0.50 -10.11
N PRO A 389 17.69 0.84 -11.41
CA PRO A 389 16.59 0.84 -12.37
C PRO A 389 15.73 -0.43 -12.39
N ASP A 390 16.32 -1.61 -12.18
CA ASP A 390 15.59 -2.88 -12.15
C ASP A 390 14.59 -2.96 -10.99
N VAL A 391 14.83 -2.23 -9.89
CA VAL A 391 13.85 -2.06 -8.80
C VAL A 391 12.60 -1.37 -9.31
N LEU A 392 12.77 -0.31 -10.10
CA LEU A 392 11.65 0.46 -10.66
C LEU A 392 10.91 -0.35 -11.70
N TRP A 393 11.62 -1.00 -12.64
CA TRP A 393 11.02 -1.78 -13.73
C TRP A 393 10.44 -3.12 -13.29
N SER A 394 10.74 -3.60 -12.08
CA SER A 394 10.08 -4.74 -11.46
C SER A 394 8.68 -4.43 -10.91
N CYS A 395 8.31 -3.15 -10.77
CA CYS A 395 7.01 -2.76 -10.23
C CYS A 395 5.88 -2.98 -11.26
N THR A 396 4.82 -3.67 -10.83
CA THR A 396 3.62 -3.88 -11.66
C THR A 396 2.47 -2.92 -11.34
N THR A 397 2.74 -1.88 -10.55
CA THR A 397 1.75 -0.89 -10.05
C THR A 397 0.51 -1.48 -9.38
N CYS A 398 0.53 -2.75 -8.99
CA CYS A 398 -0.66 -3.47 -8.50
C CYS A 398 -1.18 -3.04 -7.13
N GLY A 399 -0.48 -2.16 -6.42
CA GLY A 399 -0.92 -1.56 -5.16
C GLY A 399 -0.87 -2.45 -3.91
N ALA A 400 -0.37 -3.70 -3.98
CA ALA A 400 -0.32 -4.60 -2.82
C ALA A 400 0.50 -4.02 -1.64
N CYS A 401 1.54 -3.25 -1.93
CA CYS A 401 2.37 -2.58 -0.93
C CYS A 401 1.62 -1.46 -0.19
N VAL A 402 0.83 -0.67 -0.94
CA VAL A 402 0.02 0.43 -0.42
C VAL A 402 -1.12 -0.12 0.43
N GLU A 403 -1.81 -1.16 -0.04
CA GLU A 403 -2.91 -1.82 0.69
C GLU A 403 -2.51 -2.26 2.10
N GLN A 404 -1.28 -2.74 2.23
CA GLN A 404 -0.77 -3.34 3.46
C GLN A 404 -0.02 -2.35 4.35
N CYS A 405 0.18 -1.11 3.90
CA CYS A 405 0.95 -0.14 4.66
C CYS A 405 0.11 0.43 5.81
N PRO A 406 0.51 0.21 7.08
CA PRO A 406 -0.27 0.68 8.23
C PRO A 406 -0.17 2.18 8.49
N VAL A 407 0.80 2.83 7.86
CA VAL A 407 1.12 4.26 8.03
C VAL A 407 0.94 5.02 6.71
N ASP A 408 0.26 4.41 5.74
CA ASP A 408 -0.16 5.05 4.47
C ASP A 408 0.99 5.67 3.64
N ILE A 409 2.06 4.88 3.44
CA ILE A 409 3.15 5.25 2.53
C ILE A 409 2.73 4.99 1.08
N GLU A 410 2.91 6.01 0.24
CA GLU A 410 2.43 6.08 -1.15
C GLU A 410 3.43 5.44 -2.12
N HIS A 411 3.81 4.18 -1.87
CA HIS A 411 4.90 3.48 -2.57
C HIS A 411 4.81 3.51 -4.10
N VAL A 412 3.59 3.33 -4.65
CA VAL A 412 3.40 3.30 -6.13
C VAL A 412 3.63 4.69 -6.71
N ASP A 413 3.18 5.75 -6.03
CA ASP A 413 3.34 7.12 -6.49
C ASP A 413 4.83 7.50 -6.55
N HIS A 414 5.61 7.11 -5.53
CA HIS A 414 7.07 7.34 -5.55
C HIS A 414 7.79 6.65 -6.71
N ILE A 415 7.35 5.44 -7.07
CA ILE A 415 7.91 4.71 -8.22
C ILE A 415 7.50 5.36 -9.54
N LEU A 416 6.24 5.81 -9.66
CA LEU A 416 5.77 6.50 -10.86
C LEU A 416 6.50 7.82 -11.08
N ASP A 417 6.75 8.60 -10.01
CA ASP A 417 7.50 9.85 -10.11
C ASP A 417 8.96 9.64 -10.56
N LEU A 418 9.63 8.58 -10.09
CA LEU A 418 10.96 8.20 -10.59
C LEU A 418 10.91 7.75 -12.06
N ARG A 419 9.93 6.91 -12.43
CA ARG A 419 9.74 6.46 -13.81
C ARG A 419 9.46 7.62 -14.78
N ARG A 420 8.69 8.62 -14.34
CA ARG A 420 8.42 9.84 -15.12
C ARG A 420 9.70 10.55 -15.52
N ASN A 421 10.64 10.67 -14.59
CA ASN A 421 11.93 11.29 -14.86
C ASN A 421 12.76 10.46 -15.85
N MET A 422 12.90 9.15 -15.59
CA MET A 422 13.61 8.25 -16.49
C MET A 422 13.07 8.33 -17.92
N VAL A 423 11.74 8.28 -18.10
CA VAL A 423 11.12 8.26 -19.42
C VAL A 423 11.15 9.62 -20.11
N MET A 424 10.75 10.70 -19.43
CA MET A 424 10.53 12.00 -20.07
C MET A 424 11.77 12.89 -20.09
N MET A 425 12.68 12.73 -19.12
CA MET A 425 13.90 13.55 -19.03
C MET A 425 15.12 12.79 -19.55
N GLU A 426 15.28 11.53 -19.15
CA GLU A 426 16.47 10.74 -19.51
C GLU A 426 16.28 9.91 -20.80
N SER A 427 15.04 9.74 -21.25
CA SER A 427 14.66 8.80 -22.32
C SER A 427 15.17 7.37 -22.06
N ASP A 428 15.28 6.99 -20.79
CA ASP A 428 15.74 5.66 -20.35
C ASP A 428 14.56 4.81 -19.90
N PHE A 429 14.30 3.74 -20.66
CA PHE A 429 13.26 2.76 -20.37
C PHE A 429 13.56 1.45 -21.12
N PRO A 430 12.96 0.32 -20.70
CA PRO A 430 13.22 -0.97 -21.32
C PRO A 430 12.96 -0.95 -22.82
N ALA A 431 13.89 -1.48 -23.61
CA ALA A 431 13.85 -1.42 -25.07
C ALA A 431 12.59 -2.07 -25.67
N GLU A 432 12.06 -3.09 -24.99
CA GLU A 432 10.83 -3.80 -25.35
C GLU A 432 9.61 -2.86 -25.36
N ALA A 433 9.61 -1.82 -24.52
CA ALA A 433 8.54 -0.83 -24.47
C ALA A 433 8.45 0.04 -25.73
N GLN A 434 9.54 0.19 -26.48
CA GLN A 434 9.60 1.12 -27.61
C GLN A 434 8.56 0.78 -28.68
N THR A 435 8.33 -0.51 -28.94
CA THR A 435 7.32 -0.92 -29.93
C THR A 435 5.93 -0.52 -29.49
N MET A 436 5.60 -0.73 -28.21
CA MET A 436 4.32 -0.32 -27.65
C MET A 436 4.14 1.21 -27.72
N LEU A 437 5.16 2.00 -27.34
CA LEU A 437 5.09 3.46 -27.39
C LEU A 437 4.95 4.00 -28.83
N ARG A 438 5.75 3.49 -29.78
CA ARG A 438 5.62 3.85 -31.20
C ARG A 438 4.23 3.48 -31.75
N ASN A 439 3.68 2.35 -31.35
CA ASN A 439 2.35 1.93 -31.80
C ASN A 439 1.25 2.85 -31.23
N LEU A 440 1.36 3.24 -29.96
CA LEU A 440 0.45 4.21 -29.34
C LEU A 440 0.49 5.56 -30.09
N GLU A 441 1.68 6.06 -30.39
CA GLU A 441 1.87 7.32 -31.12
C GLU A 441 1.29 7.27 -32.54
N ASN A 442 1.63 6.23 -33.30
CA ASN A 442 1.33 6.17 -34.73
C ASN A 442 -0.07 5.61 -35.06
N LYS A 443 -0.65 4.82 -34.15
CA LYS A 443 -1.88 4.04 -34.40
C LYS A 443 -2.93 4.21 -33.31
N GLY A 444 -2.64 4.93 -32.23
CA GLY A 444 -3.55 5.10 -31.11
C GLY A 444 -3.84 3.80 -30.35
N ASN A 445 -3.06 2.73 -30.55
CA ASN A 445 -3.23 1.45 -29.85
C ASN A 445 -1.89 0.70 -29.74
N PRO A 446 -1.66 -0.07 -28.66
CA PRO A 446 -0.36 -0.68 -28.41
C PRO A 446 -0.08 -1.91 -29.29
N TRP A 447 -1.10 -2.48 -29.97
CA TRP A 447 -0.95 -3.60 -30.92
C TRP A 447 -0.43 -3.16 -32.30
N GLY A 448 -0.45 -1.86 -32.61
CA GLY A 448 0.00 -1.34 -33.91
C GLY A 448 -0.98 -1.59 -35.05
N GLU A 449 -2.20 -2.04 -34.73
CA GLU A 449 -3.24 -2.33 -35.70
C GLU A 449 -3.84 -1.05 -36.29
N ASN A 450 -4.38 -1.13 -37.51
CA ASN A 450 -4.98 0.03 -38.16
C ASN A 450 -6.36 0.35 -37.53
N PRO A 451 -6.67 1.61 -37.17
CA PRO A 451 -7.96 2.01 -36.61
C PRO A 451 -9.20 1.52 -37.39
N SER A 452 -9.11 1.46 -38.72
CA SER A 452 -10.19 0.93 -39.59
C SER A 452 -10.54 -0.54 -39.33
N GLN A 453 -9.68 -1.28 -38.64
CA GLN A 453 -9.92 -2.68 -38.29
C GLN A 453 -10.62 -2.83 -36.94
N ARG A 454 -10.90 -1.73 -36.21
CA ARG A 454 -11.39 -1.82 -34.84
C ARG A 454 -12.74 -2.52 -34.73
N LEU A 455 -13.61 -2.44 -35.73
CA LEU A 455 -14.93 -3.09 -35.69
C LEU A 455 -14.93 -4.56 -36.12
N LYS A 456 -13.79 -5.11 -36.58
CA LYS A 456 -13.72 -6.50 -37.06
C LYS A 456 -14.12 -7.54 -36.01
N TRP A 457 -13.97 -7.25 -34.72
CA TRP A 457 -14.37 -8.18 -33.66
C TRP A 457 -15.88 -8.49 -33.66
N ALA A 458 -16.70 -7.57 -34.17
CA ALA A 458 -18.15 -7.65 -34.22
C ALA A 458 -18.70 -8.35 -35.48
N GLU A 459 -17.92 -8.49 -36.55
CA GLU A 459 -18.34 -9.15 -37.80
C GLU A 459 -18.96 -10.56 -37.60
N PRO A 460 -18.50 -11.40 -36.66
CA PRO A 460 -19.10 -12.72 -36.44
C PRO A 460 -20.43 -12.71 -35.68
N LEU A 461 -20.92 -11.56 -35.22
CA LEU A 461 -22.20 -11.45 -34.52
C LEU A 461 -23.37 -11.52 -35.51
N ASP A 462 -24.50 -12.04 -35.06
CA ASP A 462 -25.74 -12.15 -35.82
C ASP A 462 -26.64 -10.90 -35.73
N PHE A 463 -26.18 -9.87 -35.02
CA PHE A 463 -26.82 -8.56 -34.90
C PHE A 463 -25.83 -7.43 -35.17
N GLU A 464 -26.36 -6.27 -35.56
CA GLU A 464 -25.57 -5.07 -35.79
C GLU A 464 -25.19 -4.40 -34.46
N VAL A 465 -23.91 -4.08 -34.30
CA VAL A 465 -23.40 -3.30 -33.16
C VAL A 465 -23.43 -1.82 -33.54
N PRO A 466 -24.30 -0.99 -32.95
CA PRO A 466 -24.45 0.39 -33.36
C PRO A 466 -23.24 1.24 -32.92
N ILE A 467 -22.90 2.22 -33.74
CA ILE A 467 -21.87 3.21 -33.45
C ILE A 467 -22.51 4.43 -32.79
N ALA A 468 -21.89 4.94 -31.72
CA ALA A 468 -22.38 6.10 -30.99
C ALA A 468 -22.24 7.38 -31.83
N GLU A 469 -23.31 8.18 -31.85
CA GLU A 469 -23.38 9.48 -32.53
C GLU A 469 -23.76 10.58 -31.53
N ALA A 470 -23.80 11.86 -31.93
CA ALA A 470 -24.30 12.90 -31.02
C ALA A 470 -25.82 12.81 -30.87
N GLY A 471 -26.32 12.67 -29.64
CA GLY A 471 -27.76 12.72 -29.34
C GLY A 471 -28.56 11.45 -29.64
N GLY A 472 -27.90 10.31 -29.85
CA GLY A 472 -28.60 9.03 -29.99
C GLY A 472 -29.05 8.44 -28.64
N ASP A 473 -29.93 7.43 -28.72
CA ASP A 473 -30.62 6.83 -27.59
C ASP A 473 -29.99 5.47 -27.21
N TRP A 474 -28.95 5.50 -26.36
CA TRP A 474 -28.34 4.33 -25.72
C TRP A 474 -28.27 4.49 -24.20
N GLU A 475 -28.37 3.37 -23.49
CA GLU A 475 -28.21 3.29 -22.03
C GLU A 475 -26.72 3.23 -21.64
N TYR A 476 -25.90 2.55 -22.43
CA TYR A 476 -24.46 2.36 -22.17
C TYR A 476 -23.63 2.58 -23.43
N LEU A 477 -22.50 3.27 -23.26
CA LEU A 477 -21.40 3.19 -24.21
C LEU A 477 -20.54 1.99 -23.84
N TYR A 478 -20.43 1.00 -24.72
CA TYR A 478 -19.54 -0.13 -24.53
C TYR A 478 -18.13 0.22 -24.98
N TRP A 479 -17.23 0.43 -24.01
CA TRP A 479 -15.81 0.62 -24.25
C TRP A 479 -15.14 -0.73 -24.53
N VAL A 480 -14.85 -0.99 -25.80
CA VAL A 480 -14.28 -2.26 -26.26
C VAL A 480 -12.82 -2.38 -25.81
N GLY A 481 -12.09 -1.27 -25.86
CA GLY A 481 -10.68 -1.18 -25.54
C GLY A 481 -9.78 -1.88 -26.57
N CYS A 482 -8.47 -1.70 -26.44
CA CYS A 482 -7.52 -2.21 -27.42
C CYS A 482 -7.48 -3.74 -27.47
N ALA A 483 -7.46 -4.41 -26.31
CA ALA A 483 -7.43 -5.88 -26.28
C ALA A 483 -8.72 -6.46 -26.87
N GLY A 484 -9.89 -5.97 -26.47
CA GLY A 484 -11.17 -6.42 -26.99
C GLY A 484 -11.32 -6.23 -28.49
N ALA A 485 -10.70 -5.19 -29.06
CA ALA A 485 -10.73 -4.93 -30.50
C ALA A 485 -9.72 -5.78 -31.29
N TYR A 486 -8.52 -6.00 -30.77
CA TYR A 486 -7.38 -6.50 -31.58
C TYR A 486 -6.80 -7.85 -31.15
N ASP A 487 -6.94 -8.26 -29.87
CA ASP A 487 -6.47 -9.59 -29.43
C ASP A 487 -7.56 -10.65 -29.71
N PRO A 488 -7.32 -11.67 -30.55
CA PRO A 488 -8.33 -12.66 -30.92
C PRO A 488 -8.96 -13.40 -29.72
N LYS A 489 -8.19 -13.53 -28.62
CA LYS A 489 -8.66 -14.16 -27.39
C LYS A 489 -9.62 -13.24 -26.63
N ALA A 490 -9.28 -11.96 -26.47
CA ALA A 490 -10.13 -10.96 -25.83
C ALA A 490 -11.35 -10.56 -26.69
N GLN A 491 -11.27 -10.62 -28.01
CA GLN A 491 -12.42 -10.42 -28.91
C GLN A 491 -13.58 -11.38 -28.59
N LYS A 492 -13.28 -12.61 -28.13
CA LYS A 492 -14.33 -13.55 -27.66
C LYS A 492 -15.07 -13.03 -26.44
N THR A 493 -14.38 -12.35 -25.52
CA THR A 493 -15.02 -11.67 -24.38
C THR A 493 -15.88 -10.51 -24.88
N SER A 494 -15.39 -9.71 -25.83
CA SER A 494 -16.16 -8.58 -26.35
C SER A 494 -17.44 -9.01 -27.05
N ARG A 495 -17.37 -10.08 -27.86
CA ARG A 495 -18.56 -10.70 -28.45
C ARG A 495 -19.52 -11.23 -27.37
N ALA A 496 -19.01 -11.97 -26.38
CA ALA A 496 -19.87 -12.50 -25.31
C ALA A 496 -20.61 -11.39 -24.56
N VAL A 497 -19.93 -10.28 -24.21
CA VAL A 497 -20.56 -9.14 -23.56
C VAL A 497 -21.60 -8.49 -24.49
N ALA A 498 -21.26 -8.22 -25.75
CA ALA A 498 -22.20 -7.63 -26.71
C ALA A 498 -23.47 -8.49 -26.89
N THR A 499 -23.31 -9.82 -27.05
CA THR A 499 -24.43 -10.77 -27.16
C THR A 499 -25.28 -10.77 -25.89
N LEU A 500 -24.67 -10.81 -24.70
CA LEU A 500 -25.40 -10.78 -23.43
C LEU A 500 -26.19 -9.49 -23.23
N LEU A 501 -25.64 -8.33 -23.65
CA LEU A 501 -26.33 -7.04 -23.60
C LEU A 501 -27.48 -6.98 -24.61
N HIS A 502 -27.25 -7.43 -25.85
CA HIS A 502 -28.25 -7.47 -26.91
C HIS A 502 -29.46 -8.32 -26.51
N ASP A 503 -29.21 -9.55 -26.05
CA ASP A 503 -30.25 -10.47 -25.60
C ASP A 503 -31.03 -9.96 -24.38
N ALA A 504 -30.37 -9.22 -23.49
CA ALA A 504 -31.00 -8.60 -22.33
C ALA A 504 -31.83 -7.35 -22.70
N GLY A 505 -31.84 -6.96 -23.97
CA GLY A 505 -32.52 -5.78 -24.48
C GLY A 505 -31.90 -4.46 -23.99
N VAL A 506 -30.62 -4.47 -23.62
CA VAL A 506 -29.89 -3.26 -23.22
C VAL A 506 -29.53 -2.48 -24.49
N LYS A 507 -29.93 -1.21 -24.56
CA LYS A 507 -29.48 -0.34 -25.65
C LYS A 507 -28.04 0.08 -25.41
N PHE A 508 -27.10 -0.43 -26.19
CA PHE A 508 -25.70 -0.02 -26.11
C PHE A 508 -25.16 0.39 -27.46
N ALA A 509 -24.10 1.20 -27.48
CA ALA A 509 -23.35 1.59 -28.67
C ALA A 509 -21.83 1.54 -28.42
N VAL A 510 -21.04 1.50 -29.49
CA VAL A 510 -19.56 1.54 -29.42
C VAL A 510 -19.02 2.77 -30.16
N LEU A 511 -17.78 3.17 -29.90
CA LEU A 511 -17.15 4.30 -30.59
C LEU A 511 -16.56 3.95 -31.97
N GLY A 512 -16.42 2.66 -32.30
CA GLY A 512 -15.83 2.23 -33.56
C GLY A 512 -14.42 2.81 -33.78
N GLU A 513 -14.15 3.36 -34.96
CA GLU A 513 -12.83 3.93 -35.29
C GLU A 513 -12.44 5.15 -34.43
N ALA A 514 -13.41 5.83 -33.80
CA ALA A 514 -13.14 6.98 -32.93
C ALA A 514 -12.53 6.59 -31.58
N GLU A 515 -12.59 5.31 -31.18
CA GLU A 515 -12.01 4.85 -29.92
C GLU A 515 -10.49 4.67 -30.04
N THR A 516 -9.72 5.35 -29.18
CA THR A 516 -8.27 5.12 -29.07
C THR A 516 -7.91 4.41 -27.77
N CYS A 517 -6.61 4.16 -27.52
CA CYS A 517 -6.16 3.59 -26.26
C CYS A 517 -6.41 4.58 -25.12
N THR A 518 -6.73 4.08 -23.92
CA THR A 518 -6.93 4.93 -22.74
C THR A 518 -5.66 5.61 -22.24
N GLY A 519 -4.48 5.25 -22.78
CA GLY A 519 -3.19 5.74 -22.32
C GLY A 519 -2.66 5.07 -21.04
N ASP A 520 -3.34 4.06 -20.47
CA ASP A 520 -2.90 3.41 -19.21
C ASP A 520 -1.44 2.93 -19.28
N SER A 521 -1.04 2.21 -20.33
CA SER A 521 0.34 1.71 -20.45
C SER A 521 1.37 2.83 -20.55
N ALA A 522 1.05 3.92 -21.26
CA ALA A 522 1.90 5.11 -21.32
C ALA A 522 2.03 5.77 -19.95
N ARG A 523 0.92 5.93 -19.22
CA ARG A 523 0.94 6.52 -17.88
C ARG A 523 1.72 5.68 -16.88
N ARG A 524 1.55 4.36 -16.89
CA ARG A 524 2.25 3.46 -15.94
C ARG A 524 3.73 3.28 -16.21
N ILE A 525 4.17 3.44 -17.46
CA ILE A 525 5.60 3.42 -17.76
C ILE A 525 6.28 4.74 -17.38
N GLY A 526 5.51 5.84 -17.23
CA GLY A 526 6.02 7.16 -16.87
C GLY A 526 5.93 8.19 -18.00
N HIS A 527 5.32 7.85 -19.14
CA HIS A 527 5.19 8.73 -20.28
C HIS A 527 3.91 9.59 -20.19
N GLU A 528 3.93 10.62 -19.34
CA GLU A 528 2.74 11.43 -19.03
C GLU A 528 2.23 12.24 -20.25
N PHE A 529 3.12 12.74 -21.12
CA PHE A 529 2.72 13.44 -22.36
C PHE A 529 1.86 12.56 -23.29
N MET A 530 2.32 11.34 -23.57
CA MET A 530 1.59 10.37 -24.39
C MET A 530 0.25 9.99 -23.75
N TYR A 531 0.21 9.87 -22.41
CA TYR A 531 -1.04 9.65 -21.69
C TYR A 531 -2.02 10.82 -21.91
N GLN A 532 -1.59 12.06 -21.70
CA GLN A 532 -2.48 13.22 -21.84
C GLN A 532 -3.02 13.34 -23.26
N MET A 533 -2.17 13.25 -24.28
CA MET A 533 -2.60 13.30 -25.68
C MET A 533 -3.71 12.28 -25.99
N LEU A 534 -3.52 11.01 -25.58
CA LEU A 534 -4.52 9.96 -25.79
C LEU A 534 -5.79 10.18 -24.95
N ALA A 535 -5.62 10.62 -23.71
CA ALA A 535 -6.73 10.83 -22.79
C ALA A 535 -7.60 12.01 -23.22
N GLU A 536 -7.01 13.15 -23.59
CA GLU A 536 -7.70 14.34 -24.10
C GLU A 536 -8.50 14.03 -25.36
N GLN A 537 -7.90 13.31 -26.34
CA GLN A 537 -8.61 12.88 -27.54
C GLN A 537 -9.84 12.01 -27.21
N ASN A 538 -9.69 11.09 -26.25
CA ASN A 538 -10.80 10.26 -25.82
C ASN A 538 -11.86 11.07 -25.06
N VAL A 539 -11.47 12.01 -24.21
CA VAL A 539 -12.39 12.89 -23.48
C VAL A 539 -13.19 13.76 -24.45
N GLU A 540 -12.55 14.34 -25.45
CA GLU A 540 -13.22 15.11 -26.51
C GLU A 540 -14.26 14.24 -27.23
N THR A 541 -13.87 13.03 -27.63
CA THR A 541 -14.75 12.07 -28.31
C THR A 541 -15.94 11.67 -27.44
N LEU A 542 -15.68 11.27 -26.19
CA LEU A 542 -16.70 10.83 -25.23
C LEU A 542 -17.68 11.95 -24.88
N ASN A 543 -17.18 13.17 -24.69
CA ASN A 543 -18.01 14.35 -24.47
C ASN A 543 -18.84 14.70 -25.72
N GLY A 544 -18.25 14.59 -26.91
CA GLY A 544 -18.92 14.85 -28.18
C GLY A 544 -20.11 13.93 -28.46
N VAL A 545 -20.02 12.65 -28.09
CA VAL A 545 -21.15 11.70 -28.20
C VAL A 545 -22.11 11.76 -27.00
N GLY A 546 -21.83 12.60 -26.00
CA GLY A 546 -22.66 12.73 -24.80
C GLY A 546 -22.65 11.48 -23.92
N ALA A 547 -21.53 10.75 -23.85
CA ALA A 547 -21.42 9.57 -23.02
C ALA A 547 -21.49 9.94 -21.53
N VAL A 548 -22.40 9.30 -20.79
CA VAL A 548 -22.52 9.46 -19.33
C VAL A 548 -22.24 8.14 -18.61
N LYS A 549 -22.65 7.01 -19.20
CA LYS A 549 -22.46 5.67 -18.67
C LYS A 549 -21.63 4.82 -19.62
N ILE A 550 -20.53 4.28 -19.12
CA ILE A 550 -19.57 3.49 -19.89
C ILE A 550 -19.42 2.12 -19.23
N VAL A 551 -19.58 1.05 -20.01
CA VAL A 551 -19.22 -0.31 -19.57
C VAL A 551 -17.88 -0.70 -20.16
N ALA A 552 -16.95 -1.16 -19.32
CA ALA A 552 -15.62 -1.58 -19.74
C ALA A 552 -15.36 -3.06 -19.40
N THR A 553 -14.73 -3.79 -20.32
CA THR A 553 -14.28 -5.18 -20.10
C THR A 553 -12.89 -5.30 -19.47
N CYS A 554 -12.16 -4.19 -19.46
CA CYS A 554 -10.80 -4.14 -18.94
C CYS A 554 -10.76 -3.27 -17.68
N PRO A 555 -10.36 -3.81 -16.53
CA PRO A 555 -10.20 -3.02 -15.30
C PRO A 555 -9.19 -1.87 -15.42
N HIS A 556 -8.21 -1.96 -16.32
CA HIS A 556 -7.29 -0.86 -16.61
C HIS A 556 -8.00 0.30 -17.30
N CYS A 557 -8.84 0.01 -18.30
CA CYS A 557 -9.65 1.01 -18.97
C CYS A 557 -10.68 1.61 -18.01
N LEU A 558 -11.34 0.77 -17.20
CA LEU A 558 -12.24 1.22 -16.14
C LEU A 558 -11.55 2.22 -15.21
N ASN A 559 -10.36 1.88 -14.72
CA ASN A 559 -9.64 2.74 -13.80
C ASN A 559 -9.23 4.07 -14.44
N THR A 560 -8.69 4.04 -15.66
CA THR A 560 -8.22 5.26 -16.30
C THR A 560 -9.37 6.17 -16.74
N ILE A 561 -10.42 5.62 -17.34
CA ILE A 561 -11.58 6.44 -17.73
C ILE A 561 -12.33 6.94 -16.49
N GLY A 562 -12.56 6.08 -15.50
CA GLY A 562 -13.39 6.39 -14.33
C GLY A 562 -12.71 7.24 -13.26
N ASN A 563 -11.38 7.15 -13.12
CA ASN A 563 -10.67 7.84 -12.03
C ASN A 563 -9.66 8.89 -12.51
N GLU A 564 -9.27 8.88 -13.79
CA GLU A 564 -8.12 9.66 -14.26
C GLU A 564 -8.45 10.67 -15.35
N TYR A 565 -9.56 10.49 -16.07
CA TYR A 565 -10.02 11.46 -17.07
C TYR A 565 -10.68 12.69 -16.46
N GLU A 566 -11.06 12.64 -15.17
CA GLU A 566 -11.61 13.80 -14.45
C GLU A 566 -10.62 14.97 -14.44
N ASP A 567 -9.32 14.69 -14.31
CA ASP A 567 -8.22 15.68 -14.39
C ASP A 567 -8.23 16.46 -15.72
N LEU A 568 -8.84 15.90 -16.77
CA LEU A 568 -8.91 16.43 -18.14
C LEU A 568 -10.35 16.82 -18.54
N GLY A 569 -11.27 16.89 -17.58
CA GLY A 569 -12.67 17.28 -17.81
C GLY A 569 -13.61 16.15 -18.27
N GLY A 570 -13.15 14.90 -18.27
CA GLY A 570 -13.98 13.73 -18.58
C GLY A 570 -14.64 13.16 -17.33
N ASN A 571 -15.95 13.32 -17.19
CA ASN A 571 -16.72 12.88 -16.02
C ASN A 571 -17.72 11.79 -16.42
N TYR A 572 -17.40 10.52 -16.13
CA TYR A 572 -18.19 9.38 -16.60
C TYR A 572 -18.49 8.40 -15.46
N GLU A 573 -19.69 7.82 -15.46
CA GLU A 573 -20.01 6.64 -14.67
C GLU A 573 -19.47 5.41 -15.40
N VAL A 574 -18.36 4.85 -14.92
CA VAL A 574 -17.73 3.69 -15.56
C VAL A 574 -17.94 2.45 -14.71
N VAL A 575 -18.58 1.43 -15.28
CA VAL A 575 -18.85 0.15 -14.62
C VAL A 575 -18.10 -0.99 -15.30
N HIS A 576 -17.68 -1.99 -14.52
CA HIS A 576 -17.07 -3.18 -15.09
C HIS A 576 -18.16 -4.08 -15.69
N HIS A 577 -17.84 -4.82 -16.74
CA HIS A 577 -18.82 -5.73 -17.35
C HIS A 577 -19.38 -6.76 -16.37
N THR A 578 -18.59 -7.21 -15.38
CA THR A 578 -19.09 -8.15 -14.36
C THR A 578 -20.12 -7.52 -13.42
N GLU A 579 -20.03 -6.21 -13.17
CA GLU A 579 -21.02 -5.50 -12.35
C GLU A 579 -22.33 -5.39 -13.13
N LEU A 580 -22.27 -4.88 -14.36
CA LEU A 580 -23.46 -4.76 -15.21
C LEU A 580 -24.12 -6.12 -15.48
N LEU A 581 -23.34 -7.15 -15.81
CA LEU A 581 -23.89 -8.49 -16.01
C LEU A 581 -24.51 -9.07 -14.72
N GLY A 582 -23.92 -8.78 -13.56
CA GLY A 582 -24.49 -9.11 -12.25
C GLY A 582 -25.85 -8.45 -12.03
N ASP A 583 -25.94 -7.15 -12.29
CA ASP A 583 -27.19 -6.37 -12.17
C ASP A 583 -28.26 -6.91 -13.12
N LEU A 584 -27.89 -7.26 -14.35
CA LEU A 584 -28.82 -7.84 -15.34
C LEU A 584 -29.30 -9.24 -14.94
N VAL A 585 -28.45 -10.04 -14.29
CA VAL A 585 -28.84 -11.34 -13.72
C VAL A 585 -29.79 -11.14 -12.54
N GLN A 586 -29.48 -10.22 -11.63
CA GLN A 586 -30.34 -9.93 -10.49
C GLN A 586 -31.70 -9.36 -10.90
N ALA A 587 -31.73 -8.55 -11.95
CA ALA A 587 -32.95 -8.01 -12.55
C ALA A 587 -33.76 -9.05 -13.34
N GLY A 588 -33.26 -10.29 -13.50
CA GLY A 588 -33.90 -11.34 -14.28
C GLY A 588 -33.88 -11.11 -15.79
N LYS A 589 -33.13 -10.11 -16.29
CA LYS A 589 -32.94 -9.87 -17.72
C LYS A 589 -31.99 -10.89 -18.35
N ILE A 590 -31.05 -11.40 -17.57
CA ILE A 590 -30.21 -12.55 -17.92
C ILE A 590 -30.52 -13.67 -16.94
N THR A 591 -30.82 -14.87 -17.43
CA THR A 591 -31.01 -16.04 -16.57
C THR A 591 -29.94 -17.06 -16.90
N PRO A 592 -28.96 -17.31 -16.00
CA PRO A 592 -28.08 -18.45 -16.11
C PRO A 592 -28.89 -19.73 -16.00
N VAL A 593 -28.65 -20.71 -16.89
CA VAL A 593 -29.55 -21.84 -17.08
C VAL A 593 -28.91 -23.14 -16.64
N GLU A 594 -27.60 -23.28 -16.89
CA GLU A 594 -26.83 -24.43 -16.48
C GLU A 594 -25.73 -24.05 -15.51
N GLN A 595 -25.50 -24.93 -14.54
CA GLN A 595 -24.34 -24.82 -13.68
C GLN A 595 -23.10 -25.20 -14.48
N HIS A 596 -22.00 -24.49 -14.28
CA HIS A 596 -20.71 -24.82 -14.87
C HIS A 596 -20.30 -26.24 -14.49
N GLU A 597 -19.94 -27.05 -15.50
CA GLU A 597 -19.41 -28.39 -15.27
C GLU A 597 -17.94 -28.34 -14.85
N GLY A 598 -17.65 -28.74 -13.62
CA GLY A 598 -16.28 -28.84 -13.11
C GLY A 598 -16.03 -27.98 -11.88
N THR A 599 -14.74 -27.70 -11.63
CA THR A 599 -14.29 -26.93 -10.47
C THR A 599 -13.69 -25.62 -10.94
N LEU A 600 -14.21 -24.51 -10.44
CA LEU A 600 -13.85 -23.18 -10.89
C LEU A 600 -13.13 -22.41 -9.78
N THR A 601 -12.05 -21.71 -10.12
CA THR A 601 -11.41 -20.71 -9.26
C THR A 601 -11.47 -19.34 -9.93
N TYR A 602 -11.41 -18.26 -9.15
CA TYR A 602 -11.42 -16.89 -9.66
C TYR A 602 -10.13 -16.14 -9.35
N HIS A 603 -9.58 -15.44 -10.35
CA HIS A 603 -8.49 -14.48 -10.13
C HIS A 603 -9.02 -13.05 -10.04
N ASP A 604 -8.86 -12.42 -8.87
CA ASP A 604 -9.12 -10.99 -8.68
C ASP A 604 -8.09 -10.11 -9.41
N PRO A 605 -8.48 -9.35 -10.45
CA PRO A 605 -7.62 -8.37 -11.09
C PRO A 605 -7.30 -7.22 -10.13
N CYS A 606 -6.04 -6.80 -10.05
CA CYS A 606 -5.65 -5.76 -9.08
C CYS A 606 -6.32 -4.40 -9.35
N TYR A 607 -6.51 -4.03 -10.62
CA TYR A 607 -7.19 -2.79 -11.00
C TYR A 607 -8.70 -2.85 -10.71
N LEU A 608 -9.33 -4.03 -10.74
CA LEU A 608 -10.75 -4.16 -10.37
C LEU A 608 -10.91 -4.10 -8.84
N GLY A 609 -10.14 -4.93 -8.14
CA GLY A 609 -10.20 -5.06 -6.69
C GLY A 609 -9.51 -3.93 -5.93
N ARG A 610 -8.17 -3.91 -5.89
CA ARG A 610 -7.44 -2.98 -5.01
C ARG A 610 -7.57 -1.51 -5.41
N HIS A 611 -7.63 -1.22 -6.71
CA HIS A 611 -7.76 0.17 -7.19
C HIS A 611 -9.20 0.68 -7.12
N ASN A 612 -10.19 -0.14 -7.50
CA ASN A 612 -11.60 0.31 -7.62
C ASN A 612 -12.55 -0.27 -6.55
N ARG A 613 -12.05 -1.12 -5.65
CA ARG A 613 -12.83 -1.75 -4.55
C ARG A 613 -13.96 -2.66 -5.00
N ILE A 614 -13.88 -3.17 -6.23
CA ILE A 614 -14.87 -4.11 -6.80
C ILE A 614 -14.39 -5.54 -6.55
N PHE A 615 -14.92 -6.18 -5.51
CA PHE A 615 -14.58 -7.57 -5.12
C PHE A 615 -15.78 -8.50 -5.17
N THR A 616 -16.93 -8.03 -4.69
CA THR A 616 -18.15 -8.84 -4.55
C THR A 616 -18.85 -9.10 -5.88
N PRO A 617 -19.04 -8.11 -6.78
CA PRO A 617 -19.84 -8.33 -7.99
C PRO A 617 -19.36 -9.48 -8.90
N PRO A 618 -18.05 -9.67 -9.17
CA PRO A 618 -17.60 -10.84 -9.93
C PRO A 618 -17.94 -12.19 -9.27
N ARG A 619 -17.93 -12.24 -7.93
CA ARG A 619 -18.21 -13.45 -7.16
C ARG A 619 -19.70 -13.77 -7.12
N GLU A 620 -20.54 -12.76 -6.94
CA GLU A 620 -22.00 -12.93 -6.99
C GLU A 620 -22.46 -13.38 -8.38
N LEU A 621 -21.89 -12.79 -9.43
CA LEU A 621 -22.15 -13.22 -10.80
C LEU A 621 -21.74 -14.67 -11.03
N LEU A 622 -20.50 -15.05 -10.68
CA LEU A 622 -20.06 -16.45 -10.78
C LEU A 622 -20.92 -17.40 -9.94
N GLY A 623 -21.26 -17.00 -8.71
CA GLY A 623 -22.09 -17.77 -7.78
C GLY A 623 -23.52 -18.04 -8.28
N SER A 624 -24.00 -17.28 -9.27
CA SER A 624 -25.31 -17.52 -9.87
C SER A 624 -25.34 -18.77 -10.78
N PHE A 625 -24.18 -19.27 -11.22
CA PHE A 625 -24.08 -20.44 -12.12
C PHE A 625 -22.88 -21.36 -11.86
N SER A 626 -22.09 -21.16 -10.80
CA SER A 626 -20.99 -22.04 -10.43
C SER A 626 -20.62 -21.88 -8.96
N GLU A 627 -20.21 -22.97 -8.31
CA GLU A 627 -19.43 -22.87 -7.08
C GLU A 627 -17.99 -22.41 -7.41
N VAL A 628 -17.42 -21.54 -6.56
CA VAL A 628 -16.07 -20.98 -6.75
C VAL A 628 -15.18 -21.42 -5.59
N THR A 629 -14.08 -22.11 -5.91
CA THR A 629 -13.00 -22.38 -4.97
C THR A 629 -12.03 -21.21 -5.00
N GLU A 630 -11.94 -20.47 -3.90
CA GLU A 630 -11.04 -19.31 -3.81
C GLU A 630 -9.56 -19.72 -3.69
N MET A 631 -8.69 -19.01 -4.42
CA MET A 631 -7.24 -19.11 -4.18
C MET A 631 -6.88 -18.58 -2.78
N PRO A 632 -5.77 -19.04 -2.15
CA PRO A 632 -5.39 -18.63 -0.79
C PRO A 632 -5.21 -17.12 -0.63
N ARG A 633 -4.74 -16.46 -1.69
CA ARG A 633 -4.63 -15.01 -1.81
C ARG A 633 -5.71 -14.52 -2.76
N ASN A 634 -6.76 -13.93 -2.21
CA ASN A 634 -7.92 -13.40 -2.93
C ASN A 634 -8.33 -12.02 -2.38
N ALA A 635 -9.29 -11.38 -3.04
CA ALA A 635 -9.80 -10.04 -2.73
C ALA A 635 -8.65 -9.03 -2.54
N GLU A 636 -8.64 -8.26 -1.44
CA GLU A 636 -7.61 -7.26 -1.14
C GLU A 636 -6.19 -7.87 -1.09
N LYS A 637 -6.08 -9.16 -0.78
CA LYS A 637 -4.82 -9.92 -0.65
C LYS A 637 -4.41 -10.63 -1.95
N SER A 638 -5.16 -10.47 -3.05
CA SER A 638 -4.89 -11.15 -4.33
C SER A 638 -3.46 -10.93 -4.82
N PHE A 639 -2.82 -11.99 -5.33
CA PHE A 639 -1.48 -11.87 -5.90
C PHE A 639 -1.56 -11.44 -7.37
N CYS A 640 -0.69 -10.52 -7.79
CA CYS A 640 -0.71 -9.92 -9.13
C CYS A 640 -0.48 -10.97 -10.23
N CYS A 641 -1.14 -10.81 -11.38
CA CYS A 641 -0.90 -11.62 -12.58
C CYS A 641 0.43 -11.27 -13.29
N GLY A 642 1.03 -10.10 -13.00
CA GLY A 642 2.29 -9.65 -13.59
C GLY A 642 2.16 -8.62 -14.71
N ALA A 643 0.96 -8.33 -15.23
CA ALA A 643 0.79 -7.48 -16.42
C ALA A 643 0.82 -5.96 -16.17
N GLY A 644 0.43 -5.51 -14.97
CA GLY A 644 0.30 -4.08 -14.65
C GLY A 644 1.64 -3.33 -14.68
N GLY A 645 1.63 -2.00 -14.60
CA GLY A 645 2.88 -1.24 -14.65
C GLY A 645 3.52 -1.20 -16.04
N ALA A 646 2.73 -1.41 -17.09
CA ALA A 646 3.13 -1.67 -18.48
C ALA A 646 3.90 -3.00 -18.71
N ARG A 647 3.95 -3.88 -17.71
CA ARG A 647 4.74 -5.13 -17.74
C ARG A 647 4.24 -6.19 -18.71
N MET A 648 3.00 -6.07 -19.20
CA MET A 648 2.49 -6.91 -20.30
C MET A 648 3.37 -6.83 -21.56
N TRP A 649 4.03 -5.68 -21.77
CA TRP A 649 4.83 -5.40 -22.96
C TRP A 649 6.32 -5.65 -22.77
N LEU A 650 6.72 -6.12 -21.58
CA LEU A 650 8.11 -6.16 -21.16
C LEU A 650 8.51 -7.58 -20.77
N GLU A 651 9.69 -8.01 -21.21
CA GLU A 651 10.25 -9.30 -20.83
C GLU A 651 10.69 -9.35 -19.37
N GLU A 652 10.54 -10.52 -18.73
CA GLU A 652 10.75 -10.71 -17.30
C GLU A 652 11.95 -11.65 -17.04
N PRO A 653 13.20 -11.22 -17.29
CA PRO A 653 14.38 -12.10 -17.23
C PRO A 653 14.86 -12.41 -15.81
N ILE A 654 14.43 -11.63 -14.81
CA ILE A 654 14.93 -11.74 -13.43
C ILE A 654 13.96 -12.56 -12.57
N GLY A 655 14.49 -13.64 -11.98
CA GLY A 655 13.75 -14.50 -11.05
C GLY A 655 12.65 -15.32 -11.72
N LYS A 656 11.70 -15.83 -10.93
CA LYS A 656 10.52 -16.52 -11.43
C LYS A 656 9.57 -15.51 -12.06
N ARG A 657 8.85 -15.87 -13.13
CA ARG A 657 7.81 -15.00 -13.68
C ARG A 657 6.64 -14.84 -12.71
N VAL A 658 6.13 -13.61 -12.53
CA VAL A 658 5.03 -13.31 -11.59
C VAL A 658 3.76 -14.08 -11.97
N ASN A 659 3.46 -14.16 -13.26
CA ASN A 659 2.31 -14.91 -13.74
C ASN A 659 2.41 -16.41 -13.42
N ARG A 660 3.60 -17.00 -13.48
CA ARG A 660 3.85 -18.40 -13.14
C ARG A 660 3.56 -18.69 -11.67
N GLU A 661 4.02 -17.81 -10.77
CA GLU A 661 3.71 -17.92 -9.33
C GLU A 661 2.20 -17.84 -9.07
N ARG A 662 1.48 -16.95 -9.77
CA ARG A 662 0.02 -16.87 -9.63
C ARG A 662 -0.69 -18.10 -10.23
N ALA A 663 -0.23 -18.59 -11.37
CA ALA A 663 -0.79 -19.77 -12.01
C ALA A 663 -0.60 -21.02 -11.15
N ASP A 664 0.53 -21.18 -10.46
CA ASP A 664 0.73 -22.27 -9.50
C ASP A 664 -0.33 -22.23 -8.38
N GLU A 665 -0.67 -21.05 -7.86
CA GLU A 665 -1.75 -20.93 -6.87
C GLU A 665 -3.11 -21.32 -7.44
N ALA A 666 -3.41 -20.92 -8.68
CA ALA A 666 -4.66 -21.27 -9.34
C ALA A 666 -4.76 -22.78 -9.56
N VAL A 667 -3.70 -23.39 -10.11
CA VAL A 667 -3.59 -24.83 -10.34
C VAL A 667 -3.68 -25.63 -9.03
N ALA A 668 -3.08 -25.13 -7.94
CA ALA A 668 -3.09 -25.78 -6.64
C ALA A 668 -4.48 -25.85 -5.98
N THR A 669 -5.46 -25.05 -6.46
CA THR A 669 -6.86 -25.18 -6.01
C THR A 669 -7.51 -26.50 -6.48
N GLY A 670 -6.93 -27.14 -7.51
CA GLY A 670 -7.54 -28.29 -8.19
C GLY A 670 -8.59 -27.93 -9.24
N ALA A 671 -8.87 -26.63 -9.43
CA ALA A 671 -9.80 -26.16 -10.44
C ALA A 671 -9.38 -26.55 -11.87
N ASN A 672 -10.35 -26.96 -12.69
CA ASN A 672 -10.17 -27.15 -14.13
C ASN A 672 -10.41 -25.85 -14.92
N THR A 673 -11.02 -24.84 -14.30
CA THR A 673 -11.30 -23.55 -14.92
C THR A 673 -10.83 -22.40 -14.01
N VAL A 674 -10.08 -21.46 -14.58
CA VAL A 674 -9.70 -20.19 -13.94
C VAL A 674 -10.49 -19.06 -14.58
N ALA A 675 -11.50 -18.57 -13.86
CA ALA A 675 -12.26 -17.39 -14.25
C ALA A 675 -11.44 -16.12 -14.05
N VAL A 676 -11.51 -15.23 -15.04
CA VAL A 676 -10.88 -13.89 -15.02
C VAL A 676 -11.88 -12.82 -15.41
N GLY A 677 -11.60 -11.57 -15.03
CA GLY A 677 -12.37 -10.39 -15.46
C GLY A 677 -11.45 -9.30 -15.98
N CYS A 678 -10.38 -9.67 -16.69
CA CYS A 678 -9.42 -8.72 -17.23
C CYS A 678 -8.66 -9.37 -18.40
N PRO A 679 -8.60 -8.73 -19.58
CA PRO A 679 -7.92 -9.30 -20.74
C PRO A 679 -6.42 -9.49 -20.48
N PHE A 680 -5.77 -8.56 -19.79
CA PHE A 680 -4.34 -8.70 -19.44
C PHE A 680 -4.12 -9.88 -18.49
N CYS A 681 -4.98 -10.06 -17.49
CA CYS A 681 -4.89 -11.20 -16.58
C CYS A 681 -5.15 -12.52 -17.30
N SER A 682 -6.06 -12.54 -18.27
CA SER A 682 -6.34 -13.70 -19.13
C SER A 682 -5.07 -14.15 -19.86
N THR A 683 -4.39 -13.22 -20.55
CA THR A 683 -3.13 -13.51 -21.25
C THR A 683 -2.07 -14.04 -20.28
N MET A 684 -1.81 -13.31 -19.18
CA MET A 684 -0.77 -13.70 -18.24
C MET A 684 -1.02 -15.07 -17.61
N LEU A 685 -2.26 -15.37 -17.21
CA LEU A 685 -2.60 -16.64 -16.58
C LEU A 685 -2.61 -17.80 -17.56
N ARG A 686 -3.05 -17.59 -18.82
CA ARG A 686 -2.92 -18.61 -19.87
C ARG A 686 -1.48 -19.02 -20.06
N ASP A 687 -0.59 -18.04 -20.19
CA ASP A 687 0.85 -18.29 -20.34
C ASP A 687 1.42 -18.98 -19.10
N GLY A 688 1.03 -18.55 -17.90
CA GLY A 688 1.51 -19.14 -16.65
C GLY A 688 1.01 -20.56 -16.39
N VAL A 689 -0.20 -20.90 -16.85
CA VAL A 689 -0.80 -22.25 -16.77
C VAL A 689 -0.17 -23.18 -17.80
N ALA A 690 0.06 -22.69 -19.03
CA ALA A 690 0.78 -23.44 -20.06
C ALA A 690 2.22 -23.76 -19.61
N ASP A 691 2.93 -22.78 -19.05
CA ASP A 691 4.27 -22.96 -18.46
C ASP A 691 4.26 -23.85 -17.20
N ALA A 692 3.08 -24.15 -16.65
CA ALA A 692 2.88 -25.17 -15.60
C ALA A 692 2.76 -26.60 -16.14
N GLY A 693 2.67 -26.77 -17.45
CA GLY A 693 2.30 -28.05 -18.07
C GLY A 693 0.85 -28.44 -17.78
N ARG A 694 -0.04 -27.48 -17.50
CA ARG A 694 -1.46 -27.70 -17.17
C ARG A 694 -2.38 -27.14 -18.24
N GLU A 695 -2.12 -27.48 -19.51
CA GLU A 695 -2.95 -27.07 -20.64
C GLU A 695 -4.39 -27.58 -20.55
N ASP A 696 -4.66 -28.56 -19.68
CA ASP A 696 -6.00 -29.04 -19.32
C ASP A 696 -6.81 -28.03 -18.49
N VAL A 697 -6.17 -27.00 -17.91
CA VAL A 697 -6.84 -25.94 -17.15
C VAL A 697 -7.22 -24.79 -18.08
N GLU A 698 -8.53 -24.56 -18.24
CA GLU A 698 -9.04 -23.48 -19.07
C GLU A 698 -8.99 -22.13 -18.33
N VAL A 699 -8.38 -21.11 -18.92
CA VAL A 699 -8.47 -19.73 -18.41
C VAL A 699 -9.45 -18.95 -19.29
N ILE A 700 -10.52 -18.43 -18.70
CA ILE A 700 -11.65 -17.86 -19.45
C ILE A 700 -12.30 -16.69 -18.71
N ASP A 701 -12.82 -15.72 -19.47
CA ASP A 701 -13.52 -14.57 -18.90
C ASP A 701 -14.91 -14.96 -18.38
N ILE A 702 -15.33 -14.33 -17.27
CA ILE A 702 -16.65 -14.53 -16.66
C ILE A 702 -17.80 -14.32 -17.68
N ALA A 703 -17.69 -13.35 -18.59
CA ALA A 703 -18.73 -13.12 -19.61
C ALA A 703 -18.87 -14.30 -20.58
N GLN A 704 -17.76 -14.92 -20.97
CA GLN A 704 -17.79 -16.09 -21.86
C GLN A 704 -18.40 -17.30 -21.14
N LEU A 705 -18.09 -17.47 -19.84
CA LEU A 705 -18.72 -18.51 -19.02
C LEU A 705 -20.23 -18.30 -18.89
N LEU A 706 -20.67 -17.07 -18.64
CA LEU A 706 -22.10 -16.73 -18.56
C LEU A 706 -22.80 -16.97 -19.91
N ALA A 707 -22.19 -16.59 -21.03
CA ALA A 707 -22.73 -16.86 -22.37
C ALA A 707 -22.89 -18.37 -22.63
N ARG A 708 -21.86 -19.17 -22.32
CA ARG A 708 -21.91 -20.64 -22.45
C ARG A 708 -23.06 -21.25 -21.62
N SER A 709 -23.30 -20.75 -20.41
CA SER A 709 -24.40 -21.22 -19.56
C SER A 709 -25.80 -21.02 -20.18
N ARG A 710 -25.91 -20.19 -21.23
CA ARG A 710 -27.14 -19.94 -21.98
C ARG A 710 -27.23 -20.73 -23.29
N GLU A 711 -26.13 -20.90 -24.02
CA GLU A 711 -26.12 -21.60 -25.31
C GLU A 711 -26.57 -23.07 -25.19
N VAL A 712 -26.16 -23.78 -24.14
CA VAL A 712 -26.58 -25.18 -23.91
C VAL A 712 -28.11 -25.30 -23.70
N LYS A 713 -28.77 -24.24 -23.19
CA LYS A 713 -30.24 -24.19 -23.11
C LYS A 713 -30.87 -24.13 -24.49
N ALA A 714 -30.35 -23.29 -25.39
CA ALA A 714 -30.92 -23.13 -26.73
C ALA A 714 -30.85 -24.47 -27.50
N GLU A 715 -29.75 -25.20 -27.34
CA GLU A 715 -29.60 -26.55 -27.89
C GLU A 715 -30.57 -27.56 -27.27
N LYS A 716 -30.72 -27.60 -25.93
CA LYS A 716 -31.67 -28.49 -25.23
C LYS A 716 -33.14 -28.15 -25.49
N ALA A 717 -33.48 -26.87 -25.62
CA ALA A 717 -34.83 -26.42 -25.97
C ALA A 717 -35.17 -26.71 -27.45
N GLY A 718 -34.19 -26.58 -28.35
CA GLY A 718 -34.35 -26.96 -29.76
C GLY A 718 -34.52 -28.47 -29.97
N THR A 719 -33.83 -29.30 -29.18
CA THR A 719 -34.03 -30.76 -29.18
C THR A 719 -35.39 -31.15 -28.58
N ALA A 720 -35.82 -30.53 -27.47
CA ALA A 720 -37.13 -30.81 -26.87
C ALA A 720 -38.34 -30.32 -27.69
N ALA A 721 -38.15 -29.39 -28.63
CA ALA A 721 -39.19 -28.92 -29.56
C ALA A 721 -39.23 -29.71 -30.88
N THR A 722 -38.26 -30.61 -31.10
CA THR A 722 -38.16 -31.48 -32.29
C THR A 722 -38.47 -32.95 -32.00
N GLU A 723 -38.64 -33.31 -30.72
CA GLU A 723 -39.34 -34.52 -30.24
C GLU A 723 -40.83 -34.25 -30.00
#